data_AF-A0A975A2Y3-F1
#
_entry.id   AF-A0A975A2Y3-F1
#
_cell.length_a   1.000
_cell.length_b   1.000
_cell.length_c   1.000
_cell.angle_alpha   90.00
_cell.angle_beta   90.00
_cell.angle_gamma   90.00
#
_symmetry.space_group_name_H-M   'P 1'
#
loop_
_entity.id
_entity.type
_entity.pdbx_description
1 polymer ?
#
loop_
_entity_poly.entity_id
_entity_poly.type
_entity_poly.pdbx_seq_one_letter_code
_entity_poly.pdbx_strand_id
1 'polypeptide(L)'
;MKKSKIVLLLGSLSSVVATPALAISCGNNDEKETKKIEEDLLNQVKIDIKNKKTKTIKEVTEADIVSSGIPDGYKFKFIGMIEDGNDNQTLNISFKLEKIDNGSLTKIKTIKIVGFKKEKPGIDEEELLSQVKIDVENKNTKMAKDIKTKDDLTISNLPNGYEFSLIAINVKTATTIEVEFKLKKTENGSITSNSKTIKIEGFKESQFSEIFNNLSVEYDLTKVGNDLSTILPSQIKLEDLLLKKNTQEFNLETGITKEFQIVKEKTSDWTGKATIKLTLKQGSEFESREFELIGFKKMEMNVEKYLNKINVNLIDSNLKNQTANSIEEDQIKVEGLSNQELQLFDLEKTLVAKDEELTVTVKLTDKVTGENKTSSKEYKISGFAIDWEMIQNSISLDYENKTNTTAYDLDIEKVKVKYNDSELPTTITVKTKEFKTEKNSLSDSSLIEGTRTINIVLTKNGQDSQIFEVQLTGCLRTAKVIIDQVESIKKYYLVQSPSSKEELSKLQDGDELKFDYKDGQIKTNSNVTVFKIDVKPSSNTKLFSKLDKSGANKVTLIKTSDNKYGIKFYLGYHNWDYIIASQTLTTIKPTEFTIVTKEKLTEIAENIKTKFDYKEKDKVSVVNAMKDQITLPNIADQGTNLSINVLEIIKDASKNLLSVKYQVVAKVNEEDILSDEKIAEISGFKQTTLDSEFEGLSVEFNGDKTSKLASEARNTDFIFKKNGENHNIDTSITTSIEITSDKVDDWKGTLELKITLTKGSENEFRIFVVKDFKKKEFNIESYKSKININLVDQSSLTKNASKINENDLSIGLSEEEAKLFTITKTLKADDVNGTLEVIVKLVDNVTGNNNEAIITKTIEGFVTDEAAKYANPELYRASKTGTVFDTSKLTKEQALLIKDYVKNYSILRLNNNENKVRYNQGDKKKYVVEGITTTIAKVGSHGSGTSTTITLPKNKNTEISNRKGIQVVIRNNVLYFEWVCVLKGNKEGGSEIFSQKIFDFS
;
A
#
# COMPACT_ATOMS: atom_id res chain seq x y z
N MET A 1 20.19 51.46 40.19
CA MET A 1 21.30 51.98 39.35
C MET A 1 21.21 51.38 37.95
N LYS A 2 21.18 52.26 36.93
CA LYS A 2 21.51 52.12 35.48
C LYS A 2 21.31 50.74 34.80
N LYS A 3 20.24 50.51 34.01
CA LYS A 3 20.03 50.78 32.55
C LYS A 3 20.86 49.84 31.63
N SER A 4 20.27 49.12 30.66
CA SER A 4 19.87 49.69 29.36
C SER A 4 19.19 48.67 28.39
N LYS A 5 17.98 49.03 27.91
CA LYS A 5 17.39 49.00 26.53
C LYS A 5 17.18 47.66 25.77
N ILE A 6 15.91 47.29 25.44
CA ILE A 6 15.06 47.66 24.26
C ILE A 6 15.61 47.03 22.96
N VAL A 7 14.88 46.17 22.21
CA VAL A 7 13.89 46.53 21.17
C VAL A 7 12.90 45.38 20.89
N LEU A 8 11.62 45.75 20.79
CA LEU A 8 10.48 45.04 20.20
C LEU A 8 10.59 44.94 18.67
N LEU A 9 10.09 43.86 18.07
CA LEU A 9 9.34 43.99 16.81
C LEU A 9 8.10 43.09 16.85
N LEU A 10 6.96 43.74 17.07
CA LEU A 10 5.62 43.25 16.74
C LEU A 10 5.46 43.35 15.22
N GLY A 11 4.99 42.26 14.61
CA GLY A 11 4.42 42.23 13.27
C GLY A 11 3.11 41.47 13.33
N SER A 12 2.01 42.20 13.51
CA SER A 12 0.64 41.75 13.38
C SER A 12 0.35 41.26 11.95
N LEU A 13 -0.42 40.19 11.79
CA LEU A 13 -1.74 40.22 11.13
C LEU A 13 -2.36 38.82 11.04
N SER A 14 -3.66 38.83 11.31
CA SER A 14 -4.66 37.77 11.25
C SER A 14 -4.74 36.99 9.93
N SER A 15 -4.81 35.66 10.04
CA SER A 15 -5.80 34.85 9.33
C SER A 15 -6.06 33.55 10.10
N VAL A 16 -7.28 33.47 10.65
CA VAL A 16 -7.89 32.22 11.08
C VAL A 16 -8.19 31.45 9.80
N VAL A 17 -7.38 30.43 9.50
CA VAL A 17 -7.79 29.35 8.60
C VAL A 17 -8.08 28.17 9.51
N ALA A 18 -9.36 28.02 9.84
CA ALA A 18 -9.87 26.77 10.37
C ALA A 18 -9.61 25.70 9.31
N THR A 19 -8.64 24.82 9.56
CA THR A 19 -8.52 23.56 8.84
C THR A 19 -9.77 22.73 9.16
N PRO A 20 -10.45 22.15 8.15
CA PRO A 20 -11.56 21.27 8.42
C PRO A 20 -11.03 20.05 9.17
N ALA A 21 -11.61 19.77 10.32
CA ALA A 21 -11.51 18.48 10.97
C ALA A 21 -11.99 17.43 9.98
N LEU A 22 -11.06 16.71 9.36
CA LEU A 22 -11.37 15.47 8.67
C LEU A 22 -11.78 14.46 9.73
N ALA A 23 -13.09 14.35 9.95
CA ALA A 23 -13.68 13.15 10.49
C ALA A 23 -13.41 12.03 9.49
N ILE A 24 -12.33 11.27 9.73
CA ILE A 24 -12.08 10.03 9.01
C ILE A 24 -13.06 9.01 9.57
N SER A 25 -14.15 8.86 8.82
CA SER A 25 -15.04 7.71 8.83
C SER A 25 -14.22 6.41 8.80
N CYS A 26 -14.39 5.58 9.81
CA CYS A 26 -13.84 4.22 9.86
C CYS A 26 -14.24 3.44 8.59
N GLY A 27 -13.28 3.20 7.71
CA GLY A 27 -13.43 2.38 6.52
C GLY A 27 -12.15 1.58 6.31
N ASN A 28 -12.22 0.28 6.60
CA ASN A 28 -11.30 -0.80 6.25
C ASN A 28 -9.98 -0.39 5.56
N ASN A 29 -8.92 -0.20 6.36
CA ASN A 29 -7.56 0.00 5.86
C ASN A 29 -6.99 -1.30 5.28
N ASP A 30 -6.49 -1.22 4.06
CA ASP A 30 -5.65 -2.23 3.45
C ASP A 30 -4.38 -2.46 4.30
N GLU A 31 -3.91 -3.70 4.36
CA GLU A 31 -2.69 -4.11 5.07
C GLU A 31 -1.43 -3.36 4.59
N LYS A 32 -1.49 -2.73 3.40
CA LYS A 32 -0.45 -1.84 2.86
C LYS A 32 -0.51 -0.42 3.43
N GLU A 33 -1.69 0.13 3.68
CA GLU A 33 -1.83 1.45 4.32
C GLU A 33 -1.44 1.38 5.79
N THR A 34 -1.80 0.30 6.49
CA THR A 34 -1.46 0.12 7.90
C THR A 34 0.05 0.01 8.12
N LYS A 35 0.78 -0.70 7.23
CA LYS A 35 2.26 -0.77 7.26
C LYS A 35 2.92 0.58 6.95
N LYS A 36 2.36 1.35 6.01
CA LYS A 36 2.88 2.68 5.66
C LYS A 36 2.69 3.69 6.80
N ILE A 37 1.52 3.66 7.44
CA ILE A 37 1.22 4.51 8.61
C ILE A 37 2.16 4.17 9.77
N GLU A 38 2.40 2.87 10.04
CA GLU A 38 3.32 2.44 11.11
C GLU A 38 4.77 2.88 10.84
N GLU A 39 5.23 2.78 9.60
CA GLU A 39 6.56 3.20 9.19
C GLU A 39 6.73 4.73 9.23
N ASP A 40 5.69 5.47 8.82
CA ASP A 40 5.64 6.94 8.90
C ASP A 40 5.64 7.43 10.36
N LEU A 41 5.00 6.71 11.29
CA LEU A 41 5.05 7.00 12.73
C LEU A 41 6.46 6.76 13.31
N LEU A 42 7.11 5.65 12.94
CA LEU A 42 8.48 5.34 13.36
C LEU A 42 9.52 6.30 12.75
N ASN A 43 9.23 6.91 11.60
CA ASN A 43 10.09 7.90 10.94
C ASN A 43 10.05 9.30 11.57
N GLN A 44 9.02 9.61 12.36
CA GLN A 44 8.92 10.87 13.10
C GLN A 44 9.82 10.92 14.34
N VAL A 45 10.12 9.76 14.92
CA VAL A 45 10.93 9.65 16.14
C VAL A 45 12.40 9.93 15.83
N LYS A 46 12.95 10.94 16.51
CA LYS A 46 14.37 11.29 16.49
C LYS A 46 15.02 10.82 17.77
N ILE A 47 16.07 10.03 17.63
CA ILE A 47 16.90 9.53 18.74
C ILE A 47 18.25 10.22 18.69
N ASP A 48 18.72 10.68 19.84
CA ASP A 48 20.09 11.14 20.05
C ASP A 48 20.60 10.72 21.43
N ILE A 49 21.89 10.89 21.69
CA ILE A 49 22.51 10.66 22.99
C ILE A 49 22.85 11.99 23.65
N LYS A 50 22.38 12.17 24.88
CA LYS A 50 22.69 13.34 25.70
C LYS A 50 24.20 13.44 25.89
N ASN A 51 24.75 14.61 25.56
CA ASN A 51 26.19 14.89 25.68
C ASN A 51 27.08 13.91 24.89
N LYS A 52 26.61 13.37 23.75
CA LYS A 52 27.37 12.39 22.95
C LYS A 52 28.81 12.83 22.61
N LYS A 53 29.02 14.12 22.34
CA LYS A 53 30.35 14.67 22.00
C LYS A 53 31.35 14.65 23.17
N THR A 54 30.89 14.42 24.40
CA THR A 54 31.74 14.35 25.59
C THR A 54 31.82 12.95 26.20
N LYS A 55 31.05 11.99 25.66
CA LYS A 55 30.95 10.60 26.13
C LYS A 55 31.58 9.62 25.15
N THR A 56 32.22 8.57 25.64
CA THR A 56 32.59 7.38 24.84
C THR A 56 31.38 6.46 24.71
N ILE A 57 31.40 5.50 23.78
CA ILE A 57 30.26 4.58 23.59
C ILE A 57 29.98 3.76 24.85
N LYS A 58 31.03 3.30 25.55
CA LYS A 58 30.92 2.54 26.81
C LYS A 58 30.30 3.33 27.96
N GLU A 59 30.31 4.66 27.89
CA GLU A 59 29.71 5.56 28.88
C GLU A 59 28.22 5.85 28.58
N VAL A 60 27.68 5.30 27.48
CA VAL A 60 26.28 5.45 27.10
C VAL A 60 25.44 4.41 27.83
N THR A 61 24.44 4.89 28.55
CA THR A 61 23.43 4.07 29.22
C THR A 61 22.06 4.36 28.61
N GLU A 62 21.04 3.54 28.91
CA GLU A 62 19.68 3.79 28.46
C GLU A 62 19.17 5.18 28.90
N ALA A 63 19.58 5.65 30.08
CA ALA A 63 19.22 6.96 30.61
C ALA A 63 19.77 8.15 29.79
N ASP A 64 20.75 7.90 28.91
CA ASP A 64 21.32 8.92 28.03
C ASP A 64 20.58 9.08 26.71
N ILE A 65 19.66 8.18 26.40
CA ILE A 65 18.88 8.20 25.17
C ILE A 65 17.83 9.31 25.27
N VAL A 66 17.94 10.27 24.36
CA VAL A 66 16.97 11.35 24.21
C VAL A 66 16.13 11.04 22.98
N SER A 67 14.85 10.78 23.20
CA SER A 67 13.86 10.61 22.13
C SER A 67 13.00 11.86 22.02
N SER A 68 12.71 12.27 20.78
CA SER A 68 11.82 13.41 20.46
C SER A 68 11.00 13.10 19.21
N GLY A 69 9.92 13.85 18.99
CA GLY A 69 9.01 13.57 17.86
C GLY A 69 8.20 12.28 18.04
N ILE A 70 7.89 11.91 19.28
CA ILE A 70 6.99 10.80 19.58
C ILE A 70 5.55 11.25 19.25
N PRO A 71 4.83 10.54 18.36
CA PRO A 71 3.45 10.89 18.01
C PRO A 71 2.50 10.82 19.21
N ASP A 72 1.48 11.69 19.23
CA ASP A 72 0.45 11.70 20.27
C ASP A 72 -0.23 10.32 20.38
N GLY A 73 -0.39 9.83 21.62
CA GLY A 73 -0.96 8.51 21.90
C GLY A 73 0.04 7.34 21.90
N TYR A 74 1.34 7.60 21.75
CA TYR A 74 2.40 6.59 21.82
C TYR A 74 3.44 6.92 22.90
N LYS A 75 4.09 5.88 23.45
CA LYS A 75 5.27 6.00 24.31
C LYS A 75 6.47 5.27 23.69
N PHE A 76 7.65 5.84 23.89
CA PHE A 76 8.92 5.25 23.43
C PHE A 76 9.29 4.03 24.27
N LYS A 77 9.72 2.94 23.61
CA LYS A 77 10.19 1.71 24.26
C LYS A 77 11.56 1.32 23.71
N PHE A 78 12.58 1.42 24.54
CA PHE A 78 13.93 0.96 24.21
C PHE A 78 13.97 -0.57 24.11
N ILE A 79 14.73 -1.10 23.14
CA ILE A 79 14.91 -2.54 22.93
C ILE A 79 16.35 -2.96 23.20
N GLY A 80 17.33 -2.18 22.71
CA GLY A 80 18.74 -2.51 22.88
C GLY A 80 19.66 -1.54 22.16
N MET A 81 20.94 -1.58 22.51
CA MET A 81 22.00 -0.82 21.85
C MET A 81 23.18 -1.75 21.55
N ILE A 82 23.78 -1.62 20.37
CA ILE A 82 24.88 -2.47 19.91
C ILE A 82 25.96 -1.58 19.28
N GLU A 83 27.22 -1.76 19.69
CA GLU A 83 28.36 -1.09 19.08
C GLU A 83 28.56 -1.58 17.63
N ASP A 84 28.85 -0.68 16.70
CA ASP A 84 29.21 -1.09 15.33
C ASP A 84 30.63 -1.67 15.35
N GLY A 85 30.76 -2.98 15.11
CA GLY A 85 32.00 -3.75 15.30
C GLY A 85 33.21 -3.28 14.48
N ASN A 86 33.02 -2.32 13.55
CA ASN A 86 34.07 -1.74 12.72
C ASN A 86 34.48 -0.30 13.12
N ASP A 87 33.80 0.34 14.10
CA ASP A 87 34.05 1.74 14.47
C ASP A 87 33.65 2.06 15.92
N ASN A 88 34.64 2.43 16.75
CA ASN A 88 34.45 2.80 18.16
C ASN A 88 33.79 4.18 18.39
N GLN A 89 33.24 4.80 17.33
CA GLN A 89 32.49 6.06 17.38
C GLN A 89 31.06 5.97 16.83
N THR A 90 30.57 4.75 16.61
CA THR A 90 29.23 4.48 16.11
C THR A 90 28.45 3.55 17.05
N LEU A 91 27.25 3.97 17.46
CA LEU A 91 26.30 3.19 18.27
C LEU A 91 24.98 3.00 17.53
N ASN A 92 24.50 1.76 17.44
CA ASN A 92 23.18 1.44 16.90
C ASN A 92 22.17 1.32 18.04
N ILE A 93 21.04 2.04 17.96
CA ILE A 93 19.98 2.02 18.97
C ILE A 93 18.70 1.46 18.35
N SER A 94 18.14 0.42 18.96
CA SER A 94 16.90 -0.25 18.56
C SER A 94 15.75 0.12 19.49
N PHE A 95 14.60 0.48 18.94
CA PHE A 95 13.41 0.87 19.70
C PHE A 95 12.09 0.43 19.04
N LYS A 96 11.01 0.49 19.82
CA LYS A 96 9.60 0.36 19.39
C LYS A 96 8.78 1.52 19.95
N LEU A 97 7.59 1.75 19.39
CA LEU A 97 6.56 2.57 20.00
C LEU A 97 5.48 1.67 20.60
N GLU A 98 5.00 2.01 21.78
CA GLU A 98 3.88 1.35 22.45
C GLU A 98 2.69 2.30 22.47
N LYS A 99 1.54 1.85 21.97
CA LYS A 99 0.31 2.65 21.95
C LYS A 99 -0.28 2.75 23.37
N ILE A 100 -0.62 3.96 23.81
CA ILE A 100 -1.03 4.23 25.20
C ILE A 100 -2.41 3.63 25.52
N ASP A 101 -3.30 3.52 24.54
CA ASP A 101 -4.68 3.05 24.71
C ASP A 101 -4.81 1.53 24.93
N ASN A 102 -3.98 0.72 24.26
CA ASN A 102 -4.11 -0.74 24.24
C ASN A 102 -2.81 -1.51 24.42
N GLY A 103 -1.67 -0.83 24.61
CA GLY A 103 -0.36 -1.45 24.84
C GLY A 103 0.25 -2.15 23.61
N SER A 104 -0.35 -2.01 22.42
CA SER A 104 0.17 -2.61 21.19
C SER A 104 1.53 -2.02 20.81
N LEU A 105 2.44 -2.88 20.32
CA LEU A 105 3.81 -2.52 19.96
C LEU A 105 3.98 -2.44 18.44
N THR A 106 4.70 -1.43 17.99
CA THR A 106 5.18 -1.36 16.60
C THR A 106 6.33 -2.33 16.35
N LYS A 107 6.74 -2.47 15.09
CA LYS A 107 7.98 -3.14 14.70
C LYS A 107 9.23 -2.44 15.27
N ILE A 108 10.33 -3.20 15.38
CA ILE A 108 11.63 -2.67 15.82
C ILE A 108 12.19 -1.78 14.72
N LYS A 109 12.65 -0.60 15.10
CA LYS A 109 13.47 0.27 14.25
C LYS A 109 14.83 0.50 14.89
N THR A 110 15.88 0.43 14.07
CA THR A 110 17.26 0.69 14.49
C THR A 110 17.77 1.99 13.85
N ILE A 111 18.37 2.87 14.65
CA ILE A 111 18.96 4.14 14.20
C ILE A 111 20.45 4.15 14.55
N LYS A 112 21.26 4.61 13.58
CA LYS A 112 22.70 4.80 13.72
C LYS A 112 23.01 6.18 14.32
N ILE A 113 23.71 6.21 15.45
CA ILE A 113 24.19 7.43 16.10
C ILE A 113 25.71 7.52 15.97
N VAL A 114 26.20 8.64 15.46
CA VAL A 114 27.63 8.92 15.24
C VAL A 114 28.08 10.18 15.98
N GLY A 115 29.39 10.32 16.19
CA GLY A 115 30.00 11.54 16.75
C GLY A 115 30.23 11.51 18.25
N PHE A 116 30.51 10.33 18.81
CA PHE A 116 30.95 10.15 20.19
C PHE A 116 32.38 10.69 20.42
N LYS A 117 32.71 11.01 21.68
CA LYS A 117 34.08 11.38 22.07
C LYS A 117 34.98 10.17 21.84
N LYS A 118 36.01 10.35 21.01
CA LYS A 118 37.10 9.38 20.85
C LYS A 118 37.68 9.06 22.23
N GLU A 119 37.76 7.79 22.61
CA GLU A 119 38.41 7.37 23.85
C GLU A 119 39.79 8.06 23.91
N LYS A 120 39.96 8.98 24.87
CA LYS A 120 41.30 9.44 25.22
C LYS A 120 41.90 8.27 25.98
N PRO A 121 43.08 7.75 25.58
CA PRO A 121 43.76 6.75 26.38
C PRO A 121 43.89 7.32 27.79
N GLY A 122 43.37 6.59 28.78
CA GLY A 122 43.74 6.83 30.18
C GLY A 122 45.25 6.84 30.25
N ILE A 123 45.81 7.72 31.11
CA ILE A 123 47.25 8.00 31.27
C ILE A 123 48.06 6.84 30.74
N ASP A 124 48.66 7.06 29.57
CA ASP A 124 49.28 6.01 28.80
C ASP A 124 50.34 5.36 29.72
N GLU A 125 50.19 4.06 29.98
CA GLU A 125 51.20 3.33 30.73
C GLU A 125 52.57 3.50 30.08
N GLU A 126 52.61 3.70 28.76
CA GLU A 126 53.81 4.02 28.00
C GLU A 126 54.37 5.42 28.34
N GLU A 127 53.51 6.41 28.62
CA GLU A 127 53.90 7.75 29.08
C GLU A 127 54.46 7.72 30.52
N LEU A 128 53.92 6.89 31.42
CA LEU A 128 54.49 6.70 32.77
C LEU A 128 55.82 5.94 32.73
N LEU A 129 55.90 4.87 31.94
CA LEU A 129 57.11 4.07 31.76
C LEU A 129 58.21 4.82 30.99
N SER A 130 57.88 5.85 30.20
CA SER A 130 58.86 6.69 29.49
C SER A 130 59.53 7.77 30.34
N GLN A 131 59.00 8.08 31.53
CA GLN A 131 59.61 9.04 32.45
C GLN A 131 60.80 8.44 33.21
N VAL A 132 60.78 7.13 33.47
CA VAL A 132 61.80 6.40 34.22
C VAL A 132 63.10 6.31 33.41
N LYS A 133 64.21 6.78 34.01
CA LYS A 133 65.55 6.67 33.44
C LYS A 133 66.37 5.64 34.21
N ILE A 134 66.99 4.71 33.48
CA ILE A 134 67.85 3.66 34.01
C ILE A 134 69.20 3.74 33.31
N ASP A 135 70.29 3.78 34.06
CA ASP A 135 71.66 3.70 33.53
C ASP A 135 72.56 2.89 34.49
N VAL A 136 73.84 2.75 34.18
CA VAL A 136 74.86 2.15 35.05
C VAL A 136 76.01 3.13 35.27
N GLU A 137 76.32 3.42 36.52
CA GLU A 137 77.43 4.30 36.89
C GLU A 137 78.78 3.71 36.46
N ASN A 138 79.62 4.54 35.82
CA ASN A 138 80.93 4.19 35.28
C ASN A 138 80.91 2.99 34.29
N LYS A 139 79.81 2.82 33.53
CA LYS A 139 79.60 1.69 32.61
C LYS A 139 80.76 1.43 31.64
N ASN A 140 81.45 2.45 31.17
CA ASN A 140 82.61 2.34 30.27
C ASN A 140 83.84 1.63 30.88
N THR A 141 83.87 1.41 32.19
CA THR A 141 84.92 0.67 32.89
C THR A 141 84.49 -0.74 33.32
N LYS A 142 83.20 -1.08 33.17
CA LYS A 142 82.59 -2.35 33.58
C LYS A 142 82.24 -3.20 32.36
N MET A 143 82.28 -4.53 32.49
CA MET A 143 81.74 -5.40 31.44
C MET A 143 80.22 -5.55 31.61
N ALA A 144 79.47 -5.63 30.51
CA ALA A 144 78.01 -5.77 30.53
C ALA A 144 77.54 -6.99 31.38
N LYS A 145 78.33 -8.08 31.39
CA LYS A 145 78.04 -9.30 32.15
C LYS A 145 78.12 -9.17 33.68
N ASP A 146 78.77 -8.11 34.15
CA ASP A 146 78.97 -7.89 35.59
C ASP A 146 77.74 -7.24 36.24
N ILE A 147 76.79 -6.76 35.43
CA ILE A 147 75.53 -6.15 35.89
C ILE A 147 74.48 -7.24 36.05
N LYS A 148 74.10 -7.55 37.29
CA LYS A 148 73.26 -8.71 37.61
C LYS A 148 72.03 -8.36 38.43
N THR A 149 72.07 -7.26 39.16
CA THR A 149 71.07 -6.93 40.17
C THR A 149 70.58 -5.51 40.00
N LYS A 150 69.47 -5.18 40.69
CA LYS A 150 68.93 -3.82 40.74
C LYS A 150 69.94 -2.82 41.31
N ASP A 151 70.81 -3.25 42.22
CA ASP A 151 71.81 -2.40 42.88
C ASP A 151 72.93 -1.96 41.93
N ASP A 152 73.11 -2.66 40.82
CA ASP A 152 74.05 -2.29 39.76
C ASP A 152 73.50 -1.17 38.85
N LEU A 153 72.23 -0.79 39.01
CA LEU A 153 71.52 0.18 38.18
C LEU A 153 71.29 1.51 38.91
N THR A 154 71.48 2.61 38.18
CA THR A 154 71.10 3.95 38.61
C THR A 154 69.70 4.28 38.06
N ILE A 155 68.69 4.36 38.94
CA ILE A 155 67.29 4.60 38.57
C ILE A 155 66.89 6.02 39.00
N SER A 156 66.32 6.80 38.08
CA SER A 156 65.87 8.17 38.33
C SER A 156 64.53 8.48 37.65
N ASN A 157 63.88 9.59 38.06
CA ASN A 157 62.58 10.06 37.55
C ASN A 157 61.42 9.06 37.73
N LEU A 158 61.33 8.43 38.91
CA LEU A 158 60.20 7.56 39.25
C LEU A 158 58.91 8.41 39.48
N PRO A 159 57.77 8.06 38.83
CA PRO A 159 56.50 8.74 39.05
C PRO A 159 56.03 8.64 40.52
N ASN A 160 55.44 9.71 41.05
CA ASN A 160 54.92 9.74 42.42
C ASN A 160 53.87 8.64 42.65
N GLY A 161 54.04 7.88 43.74
CA GLY A 161 53.14 6.78 44.10
C GLY A 161 53.44 5.44 43.42
N TYR A 162 54.62 5.29 42.80
CA TYR A 162 55.05 4.05 42.15
C TYR A 162 56.44 3.60 42.61
N GLU A 163 56.64 2.28 42.74
CA GLU A 163 57.92 1.63 43.02
C GLU A 163 58.48 0.92 41.78
N PHE A 164 59.81 0.95 41.61
CA PHE A 164 60.50 0.23 40.55
C PHE A 164 60.64 -1.26 40.88
N SER A 165 60.11 -2.11 39.98
CA SER A 165 60.26 -3.56 40.05
C SER A 165 61.09 -4.06 38.87
N LEU A 166 62.29 -4.57 39.15
CA LEU A 166 63.12 -5.23 38.14
C LEU A 166 62.49 -6.56 37.74
N ILE A 167 62.39 -6.84 36.44
CA ILE A 167 62.02 -8.16 35.93
C ILE A 167 63.28 -8.93 35.55
N ALA A 168 64.09 -8.35 34.67
CA ALA A 168 65.27 -9.01 34.14
C ALA A 168 66.34 -8.01 33.68
N ILE A 169 67.59 -8.45 33.74
CA ILE A 169 68.73 -7.80 33.07
C ILE A 169 69.29 -8.81 32.08
N ASN A 170 69.21 -8.49 30.80
CA ASN A 170 69.63 -9.35 29.71
C ASN A 170 70.86 -8.76 29.03
N VAL A 171 72.01 -9.42 29.17
CA VAL A 171 73.23 -9.06 28.43
C VAL A 171 73.01 -9.41 26.96
N LYS A 172 73.00 -8.41 26.08
CA LYS A 172 72.81 -8.61 24.63
C LYS A 172 74.12 -8.79 23.90
N THR A 173 75.12 -8.00 24.28
CA THR A 173 76.48 -8.08 23.74
C THR A 173 77.47 -7.80 24.87
N ALA A 174 78.76 -7.89 24.58
CA ALA A 174 79.79 -7.47 25.53
C ALA A 174 79.66 -6.01 25.99
N THR A 175 79.05 -5.15 25.17
CA THR A 175 78.95 -3.69 25.38
C THR A 175 77.55 -3.19 25.72
N THR A 176 76.56 -4.09 25.78
CA THR A 176 75.15 -3.72 25.82
C THR A 176 74.35 -4.65 26.72
N ILE A 177 73.54 -4.07 27.60
CA ILE A 177 72.48 -4.78 28.34
C ILE A 177 71.10 -4.21 27.98
N GLU A 178 70.08 -5.03 28.14
CA GLU A 178 68.68 -4.63 28.15
C GLU A 178 68.10 -4.87 29.55
N VAL A 179 67.52 -3.83 30.14
CA VAL A 179 66.88 -3.89 31.45
C VAL A 179 65.37 -3.88 31.25
N GLU A 180 64.70 -4.95 31.67
CA GLU A 180 63.24 -5.07 31.67
C GLU A 180 62.69 -4.78 33.07
N PHE A 181 61.72 -3.88 33.17
CA PHE A 181 61.14 -3.45 34.44
C PHE A 181 59.64 -3.17 34.36
N LYS A 182 59.00 -3.09 35.52
CA LYS A 182 57.61 -2.64 35.73
C LYS A 182 57.54 -1.61 36.84
N LEU A 183 56.46 -0.84 36.86
CA LEU A 183 56.08 0.04 37.96
C LEU A 183 54.93 -0.58 38.74
N LYS A 184 55.00 -0.53 40.08
CA LYS A 184 53.94 -1.01 40.98
C LYS A 184 53.44 0.13 41.85
N LYS A 185 52.13 0.29 41.97
CA LYS A 185 51.53 1.42 42.71
C LYS A 185 51.60 1.20 44.23
N THR A 186 52.08 2.19 44.98
CA THR A 186 52.41 2.06 46.42
C THR A 186 51.20 1.99 47.34
N GLU A 187 50.01 2.46 46.92
CA GLU A 187 48.84 2.52 47.81
C GLU A 187 48.02 1.23 47.91
N ASN A 188 48.08 0.29 46.94
CA ASN A 188 47.24 -0.92 46.95
C ASN A 188 47.89 -2.20 46.39
N GLY A 189 49.21 -2.23 46.15
CA GLY A 189 50.01 -3.45 45.95
C GLY A 189 49.68 -4.38 44.75
N SER A 190 48.52 -4.26 44.11
CA SER A 190 47.97 -5.25 43.17
C SER A 190 47.91 -4.79 41.72
N ILE A 191 48.20 -3.51 41.44
CA ILE A 191 48.24 -2.97 40.07
C ILE A 191 49.70 -2.78 39.67
N THR A 192 50.17 -3.60 38.71
CA THR A 192 51.48 -3.52 38.06
C THR A 192 51.30 -3.06 36.61
N SER A 193 52.12 -2.11 36.15
CA SER A 193 52.15 -1.72 34.74
C SER A 193 52.55 -2.87 33.82
N ASN A 194 52.37 -2.70 32.51
CA ASN A 194 53.11 -3.50 31.52
C ASN A 194 54.63 -3.37 31.69
N SER A 195 55.40 -4.35 31.20
CA SER A 195 56.87 -4.27 31.24
C SER A 195 57.41 -3.37 30.14
N LYS A 196 58.51 -2.69 30.45
CA LYS A 196 59.29 -1.93 29.47
C LYS A 196 60.75 -2.37 29.51
N THR A 197 61.35 -2.43 28.33
CA THR A 197 62.77 -2.73 28.16
C THR A 197 63.53 -1.48 27.75
N ILE A 198 64.62 -1.16 28.46
CA ILE A 198 65.55 -0.08 28.13
C ILE A 198 66.91 -0.66 27.78
N LYS A 199 67.46 -0.21 26.65
CA LYS A 199 68.81 -0.58 26.20
C LYS A 199 69.84 0.36 26.82
N ILE A 200 70.87 -0.21 27.46
CA ILE A 200 72.00 0.54 28.01
C ILE A 200 73.26 0.08 27.27
N GLU A 201 73.92 1.04 26.60
CA GLU A 201 75.12 0.83 25.79
C GLU A 201 76.32 1.59 26.38
N GLY A 202 77.52 1.25 25.90
CA GLY A 202 78.78 1.91 26.27
C GLY A 202 79.57 1.20 27.37
N PHE A 203 79.32 -0.11 27.57
CA PHE A 203 80.15 -0.94 28.44
C PHE A 203 81.50 -1.28 27.78
N LYS A 204 82.49 -1.67 28.59
CA LYS A 204 83.83 -2.04 28.10
C LYS A 204 83.76 -3.18 27.08
N GLU A 205 84.34 -2.98 25.89
CA GLU A 205 84.39 -3.98 24.81
C GLU A 205 85.15 -5.26 25.20
N SER A 206 84.65 -6.39 24.72
CA SER A 206 85.29 -7.70 24.80
C SER A 206 86.32 -7.83 23.69
N GLN A 207 87.46 -8.47 23.96
CA GLN A 207 88.47 -8.76 22.93
C GLN A 207 87.95 -9.69 21.80
N PHE A 208 86.82 -10.39 22.00
CA PHE A 208 86.21 -11.24 20.96
C PHE A 208 85.24 -10.51 20.04
N SER A 209 84.89 -9.25 20.33
CA SER A 209 83.84 -8.54 19.59
C SER A 209 84.21 -8.31 18.12
N GLU A 210 85.49 -8.08 17.81
CA GLU A 210 86.00 -7.98 16.44
C GLU A 210 85.96 -9.33 15.70
N ILE A 211 86.16 -10.44 16.42
CA ILE A 211 86.09 -11.79 15.86
C ILE A 211 84.65 -12.10 15.45
N PHE A 212 83.67 -11.92 16.34
CA PHE A 212 82.28 -12.25 16.06
C PHE A 212 81.65 -11.43 14.92
N ASN A 213 82.08 -10.19 14.70
CA ASN A 213 81.49 -9.32 13.66
C ASN A 213 81.68 -9.86 12.23
N ASN A 214 82.61 -10.80 12.04
CA ASN A 214 82.88 -11.39 10.74
C ASN A 214 82.57 -12.90 10.69
N LEU A 215 81.97 -13.45 11.76
CA LEU A 215 81.67 -14.88 11.87
C LEU A 215 80.23 -15.21 11.47
N SER A 216 80.05 -16.32 10.79
CA SER A 216 78.75 -17.00 10.62
C SER A 216 78.86 -18.46 11.08
N VAL A 217 77.75 -18.99 11.58
CA VAL A 217 77.59 -20.43 11.84
C VAL A 217 76.83 -21.01 10.67
N GLU A 218 77.35 -22.09 10.10
CA GLU A 218 76.68 -22.83 9.02
C GLU A 218 76.66 -24.31 9.35
N TYR A 219 75.75 -25.04 8.70
CA TYR A 219 75.68 -26.49 8.82
C TYR A 219 76.51 -27.14 7.70
N ASP A 220 77.30 -28.14 8.05
CA ASP A 220 78.19 -28.85 7.12
C ASP A 220 77.40 -29.77 6.19
N LEU A 221 77.03 -29.25 5.02
CA LEU A 221 76.28 -30.01 4.01
C LEU A 221 77.07 -31.19 3.41
N THR A 222 78.41 -31.21 3.54
CA THR A 222 79.22 -32.31 2.99
C THR A 222 79.02 -33.63 3.73
N LYS A 223 78.55 -33.56 4.99
CA LYS A 223 78.34 -34.72 5.85
C LYS A 223 76.95 -35.35 5.76
N VAL A 224 75.97 -34.65 5.19
CA VAL A 224 74.56 -35.01 5.37
C VAL A 224 73.72 -34.96 4.07
N GLY A 225 74.39 -34.82 2.93
CA GLY A 225 73.75 -34.62 1.62
C GLY A 225 73.49 -33.13 1.36
N ASN A 226 73.67 -32.69 0.12
CA ASN A 226 73.82 -31.28 -0.27
C ASN A 226 72.62 -30.34 0.00
N ASP A 227 71.65 -30.68 0.84
CA ASP A 227 70.43 -29.89 1.07
C ASP A 227 69.85 -30.02 2.50
N LEU A 228 69.74 -28.86 3.18
CA LEU A 228 69.12 -28.74 4.51
C LEU A 228 67.63 -29.15 4.50
N SER A 229 66.95 -29.08 3.36
CA SER A 229 65.52 -29.38 3.22
C SER A 229 65.15 -30.85 3.54
N THR A 230 66.15 -31.70 3.78
CA THR A 230 65.98 -33.12 4.10
C THR A 230 66.07 -33.43 5.60
N ILE A 231 66.55 -32.50 6.42
CA ILE A 231 66.86 -32.68 7.85
C ILE A 231 65.92 -31.80 8.68
N LEU A 232 65.36 -32.35 9.77
CA LEU A 232 64.61 -31.53 10.73
C LEU A 232 65.57 -30.74 11.64
N PRO A 233 65.26 -29.49 12.01
CA PRO A 233 66.00 -28.72 13.01
C PRO A 233 66.35 -29.47 14.31
N SER A 234 65.45 -30.32 14.80
CA SER A 234 65.66 -31.16 15.99
C SER A 234 66.72 -32.26 15.82
N GLN A 235 67.10 -32.56 14.57
CA GLN A 235 68.09 -33.57 14.21
C GLN A 235 69.51 -33.00 14.05
N ILE A 236 69.69 -31.70 14.23
CA ILE A 236 71.01 -31.05 14.15
C ILE A 236 71.95 -31.67 15.18
N LYS A 237 73.13 -32.09 14.71
CA LYS A 237 74.24 -32.47 15.58
C LYS A 237 75.24 -31.33 15.66
N LEU A 238 75.74 -31.05 16.87
CA LEU A 238 76.67 -29.95 17.12
C LEU A 238 78.01 -30.10 16.38
N GLU A 239 78.42 -31.35 16.11
CA GLU A 239 79.65 -31.71 15.38
C GLU A 239 79.59 -31.43 13.87
N ASP A 240 78.39 -31.16 13.36
CA ASP A 240 78.12 -30.82 11.96
C ASP A 240 77.99 -29.30 11.77
N LEU A 241 78.33 -28.49 12.77
CA LEU A 241 78.35 -27.04 12.69
C LEU A 241 79.75 -26.53 12.35
N LEU A 242 79.84 -25.70 11.32
CA LEU A 242 81.06 -25.05 10.88
C LEU A 242 81.03 -23.58 11.26
N LEU A 243 82.23 -23.05 11.49
CA LEU A 243 82.45 -21.63 11.68
C LEU A 243 83.02 -21.06 10.40
N LYS A 244 82.37 -20.06 9.82
CA LYS A 244 82.88 -19.37 8.64
C LYS A 244 83.20 -17.91 8.94
N LYS A 245 84.22 -17.38 8.28
CA LYS A 245 84.56 -15.95 8.25
C LYS A 245 84.59 -15.51 6.80
N ASN A 246 83.78 -14.51 6.44
CA ASN A 246 83.68 -14.01 5.05
C ASN A 246 83.54 -15.15 4.02
N THR A 247 82.62 -16.09 4.27
CA THR A 247 82.28 -17.28 3.46
C THR A 247 83.33 -18.41 3.37
N GLN A 248 84.50 -18.27 4.01
CA GLN A 248 85.49 -19.34 4.12
C GLN A 248 85.48 -19.99 5.50
N GLU A 249 85.81 -21.27 5.58
CA GLU A 249 85.95 -21.98 6.85
C GLU A 249 87.06 -21.30 7.69
N PHE A 250 86.73 -20.99 8.94
CA PHE A 250 87.58 -20.19 9.82
C PHE A 250 88.06 -21.02 11.02
N ASN A 251 89.38 -21.13 11.13
CA ASN A 251 90.04 -21.67 12.30
C ASN A 251 90.35 -20.54 13.29
N LEU A 252 90.05 -20.78 14.56
CA LEU A 252 90.31 -19.81 15.63
C LEU A 252 91.81 -19.73 15.93
N GLU A 253 92.25 -18.56 16.38
CA GLU A 253 93.63 -18.33 16.80
C GLU A 253 94.01 -19.20 18.01
N THR A 254 95.31 -19.51 18.12
CA THR A 254 95.85 -20.39 19.16
C THR A 254 95.52 -19.87 20.57
N GLY A 255 94.75 -20.65 21.34
CA GLY A 255 94.33 -20.31 22.70
C GLY A 255 92.86 -19.93 22.85
N ILE A 256 92.12 -19.75 21.74
CA ILE A 256 90.66 -19.54 21.74
C ILE A 256 89.94 -20.87 21.50
N THR A 257 88.95 -21.20 22.31
CA THR A 257 88.09 -22.38 22.17
C THR A 257 86.66 -21.98 21.79
N LYS A 258 85.95 -22.85 21.05
CA LYS A 258 84.54 -22.67 20.67
C LYS A 258 83.63 -23.74 21.27
N GLU A 259 82.40 -23.35 21.58
CA GLU A 259 81.34 -24.24 22.05
C GLU A 259 80.02 -23.88 21.37
N PHE A 260 79.37 -24.86 20.75
CA PHE A 260 78.03 -24.71 20.17
C PHE A 260 76.97 -25.27 21.12
N GLN A 261 75.82 -24.61 21.19
CA GLN A 261 74.65 -25.08 21.92
C GLN A 261 73.39 -24.80 21.09
N ILE A 262 72.52 -25.80 20.92
CA ILE A 262 71.20 -25.59 20.32
C ILE A 262 70.30 -24.92 21.36
N VAL A 263 69.72 -23.77 20.99
CA VAL A 263 68.72 -23.07 21.79
C VAL A 263 67.37 -23.71 21.49
N LYS A 264 67.00 -24.71 22.31
CA LYS A 264 65.84 -25.59 22.04
C LYS A 264 64.53 -24.81 21.93
N GLU A 265 64.31 -23.83 22.79
CA GLU A 265 63.09 -23.00 22.77
C GLU A 265 62.95 -22.11 21.51
N LYS A 266 64.04 -21.89 20.76
CA LYS A 266 64.05 -21.12 19.50
C LYS A 266 64.31 -21.99 18.27
N THR A 267 64.22 -23.31 18.41
CA THR A 267 64.40 -24.29 17.34
C THR A 267 63.06 -24.97 17.07
N SER A 268 62.59 -24.96 15.82
CA SER A 268 61.25 -25.44 15.46
C SER A 268 61.26 -26.22 14.15
N ASP A 269 60.93 -27.51 14.28
CA ASP A 269 60.72 -28.43 13.15
C ASP A 269 59.58 -27.98 12.24
N TRP A 270 58.59 -27.26 12.77
CA TRP A 270 57.45 -26.77 12.02
C TRP A 270 57.84 -25.62 11.09
N THR A 271 58.74 -24.75 11.53
CA THR A 271 59.19 -23.60 10.73
C THR A 271 60.43 -23.90 9.88
N GLY A 272 61.10 -25.03 10.13
CA GLY A 272 62.37 -25.37 9.46
C GLY A 272 63.52 -24.45 9.90
N LYS A 273 63.52 -24.03 11.17
CA LYS A 273 64.50 -23.09 11.73
C LYS A 273 65.18 -23.66 12.97
N ALA A 274 66.48 -23.42 13.11
CA ALA A 274 67.24 -23.73 14.31
C ALA A 274 68.04 -22.52 14.79
N THR A 275 68.14 -22.36 16.10
CA THR A 275 68.97 -21.31 16.69
C THR A 275 70.15 -21.93 17.41
N ILE A 276 71.36 -21.54 17.00
CA ILE A 276 72.62 -22.03 17.55
C ILE A 276 73.31 -20.91 18.33
N LYS A 277 73.60 -21.15 19.59
CA LYS A 277 74.47 -20.30 20.40
C LYS A 277 75.92 -20.76 20.25
N LEU A 278 76.78 -19.89 19.72
CA LEU A 278 78.23 -20.07 19.68
C LEU A 278 78.87 -19.27 20.82
N THR A 279 79.71 -19.92 21.61
CA THR A 279 80.51 -19.29 22.66
C THR A 279 81.99 -19.41 22.33
N LEU A 280 82.72 -18.30 22.34
CA LEU A 280 84.18 -18.25 22.23
C LEU A 280 84.78 -18.02 23.63
N LYS A 281 85.86 -18.72 23.98
CA LYS A 281 86.53 -18.63 25.29
C LYS A 281 88.06 -18.55 25.15
N GLN A 282 88.72 -17.66 25.89
CA GLN A 282 90.18 -17.58 26.06
C GLN A 282 90.49 -17.25 27.52
N GLY A 283 91.08 -18.19 28.25
CA GLY A 283 91.24 -18.07 29.70
C GLY A 283 89.87 -17.95 30.41
N SER A 284 89.71 -16.92 31.25
CA SER A 284 88.44 -16.61 31.95
C SER A 284 87.50 -15.70 31.15
N GLU A 285 87.93 -15.20 29.99
CA GLU A 285 87.09 -14.37 29.14
C GLU A 285 86.29 -15.22 28.16
N PHE A 286 85.02 -14.87 27.97
CA PHE A 286 84.15 -15.51 26.99
C PHE A 286 83.11 -14.52 26.45
N GLU A 287 82.66 -14.76 25.23
CA GLU A 287 81.52 -14.07 24.60
C GLU A 287 80.67 -15.10 23.85
N SER A 288 79.34 -14.97 23.91
CA SER A 288 78.40 -15.84 23.20
C SER A 288 77.53 -15.03 22.24
N ARG A 289 77.24 -15.57 21.05
CA ARG A 289 76.22 -15.03 20.13
C ARG A 289 75.32 -16.15 19.60
N GLU A 290 74.07 -15.81 19.35
CA GLU A 290 73.10 -16.70 18.72
C GLU A 290 73.05 -16.46 17.21
N PHE A 291 72.93 -17.55 16.45
CA PHE A 291 72.88 -17.59 15.00
C PHE A 291 71.65 -18.39 14.56
N GLU A 292 70.83 -17.81 13.69
CA GLU A 292 69.68 -18.50 13.11
C GLU A 292 70.09 -19.23 11.84
N LEU A 293 69.85 -20.54 11.83
CA LEU A 293 69.98 -21.40 10.66
C LEU A 293 68.59 -21.65 10.07
N ILE A 294 68.41 -21.34 8.79
CA ILE A 294 67.15 -21.47 8.06
C ILE A 294 67.30 -22.42 6.87
N GLY A 295 66.19 -22.96 6.37
CA GLY A 295 66.18 -23.83 5.19
C GLY A 295 66.10 -25.33 5.49
N PHE A 296 65.87 -25.71 6.75
CA PHE A 296 65.66 -27.11 7.12
C PHE A 296 64.31 -27.67 6.63
N LYS A 297 64.20 -29.00 6.61
CA LYS A 297 62.93 -29.69 6.38
C LYS A 297 61.86 -29.17 7.34
N LYS A 298 60.70 -28.82 6.81
CA LYS A 298 59.52 -28.52 7.61
C LYS A 298 58.75 -29.80 7.90
N MET A 299 58.32 -30.00 9.14
CA MET A 299 57.37 -31.05 9.48
C MET A 299 55.99 -30.69 8.91
N GLU A 300 55.38 -31.61 8.15
CA GLU A 300 54.06 -31.37 7.56
C GLU A 300 52.97 -31.43 8.65
N MET A 301 52.18 -30.36 8.76
CA MET A 301 51.08 -30.31 9.72
C MET A 301 49.82 -30.96 9.14
N ASN A 302 49.36 -32.02 9.79
CA ASN A 302 48.07 -32.67 9.48
C ASN A 302 47.02 -32.21 10.50
N VAL A 303 46.28 -31.16 10.16
CA VAL A 303 45.23 -30.54 11.02
C VAL A 303 44.14 -31.56 11.38
N GLU A 304 43.76 -32.42 10.44
CA GLU A 304 42.72 -33.45 10.62
C GLU A 304 43.08 -34.47 11.71
N LYS A 305 44.36 -34.84 11.84
CA LYS A 305 44.84 -35.70 12.93
C LYS A 305 44.57 -35.09 14.31
N TYR A 306 44.72 -33.78 14.47
CA TYR A 306 44.49 -33.09 15.74
C TYR A 306 42.99 -32.87 16.00
N LEU A 307 42.23 -32.57 14.96
CA LEU A 307 40.77 -32.49 15.02
C LEU A 307 40.15 -33.82 15.50
N ASN A 308 40.75 -34.95 15.14
CA ASN A 308 40.32 -36.27 15.62
C ASN A 308 40.66 -36.56 17.09
N LYS A 309 41.51 -35.77 17.75
CA LYS A 309 41.73 -35.85 19.19
C LYS A 309 40.69 -35.07 20.00
N ILE A 310 39.97 -34.15 19.35
CA ILE A 310 39.04 -33.26 20.04
C ILE A 310 37.77 -34.01 20.45
N ASN A 311 37.34 -33.76 21.69
CA ASN A 311 36.00 -34.04 22.20
C ASN A 311 35.30 -32.74 22.60
N VAL A 312 33.98 -32.70 22.45
CA VAL A 312 33.15 -31.53 22.77
C VAL A 312 32.12 -31.93 23.81
N ASN A 313 32.08 -31.20 24.92
CA ASN A 313 31.16 -31.40 26.04
C ASN A 313 30.58 -30.05 26.50
N LEU A 314 29.53 -30.10 27.32
CA LEU A 314 29.05 -28.92 28.06
C LEU A 314 29.98 -28.67 29.26
N ILE A 315 30.17 -27.41 29.64
CA ILE A 315 30.90 -27.06 30.87
C ILE A 315 30.14 -27.53 32.12
N ASP A 316 28.81 -27.48 32.09
CA ASP A 316 27.93 -28.00 33.13
C ASP A 316 26.84 -28.89 32.50
N SER A 317 26.72 -30.13 33.00
CA SER A 317 25.67 -31.07 32.56
C SER A 317 24.25 -30.59 32.86
N ASN A 318 24.05 -29.72 33.87
CA ASN A 318 22.73 -29.17 34.19
C ASN A 318 22.18 -28.23 33.12
N LEU A 319 23.02 -27.74 32.20
CA LEU A 319 22.59 -26.94 31.05
C LEU A 319 21.65 -27.72 30.12
N LYS A 320 21.66 -29.07 30.19
CA LYS A 320 20.69 -29.92 29.50
C LYS A 320 19.24 -29.71 29.96
N ASN A 321 19.01 -29.10 31.12
CA ASN A 321 17.66 -28.73 31.56
C ASN A 321 17.13 -27.47 30.84
N GLN A 322 17.96 -26.79 30.05
CA GLN A 322 17.57 -25.67 29.20
C GLN A 322 17.33 -26.15 27.76
N THR A 323 16.81 -25.29 26.88
CA THR A 323 16.66 -25.62 25.45
C THR A 323 18.01 -25.56 24.76
N ALA A 324 18.22 -26.37 23.71
CA ALA A 324 19.49 -26.35 22.96
C ALA A 324 19.81 -24.96 22.38
N ASN A 325 18.78 -24.16 22.10
CA ASN A 325 18.88 -22.84 21.49
C ASN A 325 19.31 -21.73 22.48
N SER A 326 19.32 -22.01 23.79
CA SER A 326 19.81 -21.06 24.82
C SER A 326 21.27 -21.27 25.19
N ILE A 327 21.96 -22.20 24.54
CA ILE A 327 23.35 -22.54 24.86
C ILE A 327 24.30 -21.60 24.11
N GLU A 328 25.20 -20.96 24.87
CA GLU A 328 26.22 -20.04 24.36
C GLU A 328 27.57 -20.74 24.11
N GLU A 329 28.43 -20.13 23.28
CA GLU A 329 29.71 -20.73 22.86
C GLU A 329 30.70 -20.96 24.02
N ASP A 330 30.69 -20.05 24.99
CA ASP A 330 31.53 -20.12 26.18
C ASP A 330 31.10 -21.24 27.13
N GLN A 331 29.88 -21.77 27.00
CA GLN A 331 29.37 -22.93 27.73
C GLN A 331 29.79 -24.27 27.10
N ILE A 332 30.47 -24.25 25.96
CA ILE A 332 31.01 -25.42 25.27
C ILE A 332 32.47 -25.64 25.64
N LYS A 333 32.74 -26.79 26.24
CA LYS A 333 34.09 -27.27 26.57
C LYS A 333 34.66 -28.09 25.41
N VAL A 334 35.83 -27.68 24.92
CA VAL A 334 36.60 -28.45 23.91
C VAL A 334 37.83 -29.04 24.58
N GLU A 335 37.97 -30.36 24.53
CA GLU A 335 39.01 -31.13 25.23
C GLU A 335 39.79 -32.01 24.25
N GLY A 336 40.98 -32.49 24.65
CA GLY A 336 41.76 -33.46 23.87
C GLY A 336 43.02 -32.91 23.18
N LEU A 337 43.23 -31.59 23.22
CA LEU A 337 44.49 -30.95 22.85
C LEU A 337 45.23 -30.47 24.10
N SER A 338 46.53 -30.68 24.15
CA SER A 338 47.41 -30.09 25.17
C SER A 338 47.58 -28.58 24.95
N ASN A 339 47.99 -27.85 25.99
CA ASN A 339 48.26 -26.40 25.88
C ASN A 339 49.30 -26.06 24.80
N GLN A 340 50.26 -26.97 24.55
CA GLN A 340 51.26 -26.80 23.49
C GLN A 340 50.65 -27.02 22.10
N GLU A 341 49.73 -27.97 21.95
CA GLU A 341 49.03 -28.21 20.68
C GLU A 341 48.03 -27.09 20.36
N LEU A 342 47.35 -26.52 21.38
CA LEU A 342 46.45 -25.38 21.21
C LEU A 342 47.17 -24.13 20.69
N GLN A 343 48.45 -23.96 21.00
CA GLN A 343 49.26 -22.85 20.47
C GLN A 343 49.53 -22.98 18.96
N LEU A 344 49.32 -24.17 18.37
CA LEU A 344 49.51 -24.41 16.94
C LEU A 344 48.30 -23.98 16.09
N PHE A 345 47.12 -23.74 16.70
CA PHE A 345 45.87 -23.54 15.97
C PHE A 345 45.08 -22.30 16.41
N ASP A 346 44.33 -21.72 15.47
CA ASP A 346 43.10 -20.97 15.76
C ASP A 346 41.95 -21.96 15.91
N LEU A 347 41.19 -21.84 16.99
CA LEU A 347 40.04 -22.68 17.28
C LEU A 347 38.77 -21.83 17.19
N GLU A 348 37.87 -22.21 16.31
CA GLU A 348 36.54 -21.59 16.14
C GLU A 348 35.46 -22.63 16.45
N LYS A 349 34.36 -22.20 17.08
CA LYS A 349 33.17 -23.04 17.29
C LYS A 349 31.96 -22.41 16.62
N THR A 350 31.04 -23.24 16.14
CA THR A 350 29.75 -22.78 15.63
C THR A 350 28.66 -23.69 16.15
N LEU A 351 27.57 -23.09 16.62
CA LEU A 351 26.48 -23.79 17.31
C LEU A 351 25.23 -23.76 16.43
N VAL A 352 24.63 -24.94 16.22
CA VAL A 352 23.34 -25.08 15.53
C VAL A 352 22.43 -25.93 16.40
N ALA A 353 21.45 -25.30 17.02
CA ALA A 353 20.42 -25.97 17.79
C ALA A 353 19.32 -26.49 16.88
N LYS A 354 18.87 -27.71 17.14
CA LYS A 354 17.68 -28.29 16.54
C LYS A 354 16.99 -29.13 17.60
N ASP A 355 15.90 -28.60 18.14
CA ASP A 355 15.06 -29.31 19.09
C ASP A 355 15.84 -29.71 20.36
N GLU A 356 15.91 -31.00 20.70
CA GLU A 356 16.62 -31.52 21.87
C GLU A 356 18.12 -31.79 21.59
N GLU A 357 18.62 -31.38 20.42
CA GLU A 357 20.01 -31.58 19.98
C GLU A 357 20.72 -30.26 19.67
N LEU A 358 21.98 -30.18 20.07
CA LEU A 358 22.92 -29.12 19.70
C LEU A 358 24.03 -29.72 18.84
N THR A 359 24.21 -29.20 17.63
CA THR A 359 25.36 -29.52 16.79
C THR A 359 26.42 -28.44 16.99
N VAL A 360 27.61 -28.84 17.42
CA VAL A 360 28.78 -27.97 17.56
C VAL A 360 29.78 -28.32 16.47
N THR A 361 30.05 -27.37 15.58
CA THR A 361 31.12 -27.49 14.59
C THR A 361 32.39 -26.89 15.19
N VAL A 362 33.44 -27.70 15.34
CA VAL A 362 34.77 -27.22 15.74
C VAL A 362 35.65 -27.13 14.52
N LYS A 363 36.30 -25.98 14.33
CA LYS A 363 37.22 -25.72 13.23
C LYS A 363 38.59 -25.35 13.78
N LEU A 364 39.62 -26.01 13.26
CA LEU A 364 41.03 -25.71 13.55
C LEU A 364 41.69 -25.12 12.31
N THR A 365 42.44 -24.05 12.49
CA THR A 365 43.24 -23.40 11.44
C THR A 365 44.71 -23.32 11.89
N ASP A 366 45.63 -23.79 11.06
CA ASP A 366 47.08 -23.79 11.33
C ASP A 366 47.65 -22.36 11.45
N LYS A 367 48.30 -22.04 12.58
CA LYS A 367 48.96 -20.75 12.87
C LYS A 367 50.44 -20.71 12.50
N VAL A 368 51.09 -21.85 12.38
CA VAL A 368 52.55 -21.96 12.47
C VAL A 368 53.20 -22.07 11.09
N THR A 369 52.56 -22.76 10.15
CA THR A 369 53.18 -22.99 8.82
C THR A 369 52.91 -21.86 7.83
N GLY A 370 51.93 -20.99 8.09
CA GLY A 370 51.49 -19.91 7.20
C GLY A 370 50.67 -20.38 6.00
N GLU A 371 50.33 -21.68 5.91
CA GLU A 371 49.60 -22.26 4.77
C GLU A 371 48.07 -22.19 4.90
N ASN A 372 47.52 -21.56 5.95
CA ASN A 372 46.06 -21.45 6.23
C ASN A 372 45.29 -22.78 6.13
N LYS A 373 45.96 -23.91 6.38
CA LYS A 373 45.32 -25.24 6.35
C LYS A 373 44.27 -25.30 7.46
N THR A 374 43.06 -25.64 7.07
CA THR A 374 41.88 -25.61 7.94
C THR A 374 41.12 -26.93 7.84
N SER A 375 40.59 -27.42 8.96
CA SER A 375 39.70 -28.60 8.99
C SER A 375 38.61 -28.41 10.04
N SER A 376 37.41 -28.94 9.77
CA SER A 376 36.24 -28.82 10.65
C SER A 376 35.54 -30.15 10.88
N LYS A 377 34.99 -30.35 12.08
CA LYS A 377 34.27 -31.57 12.48
C LYS A 377 33.06 -31.21 13.34
N GLU A 378 31.96 -31.91 13.11
CA GLU A 378 30.70 -31.73 13.84
C GLU A 378 30.59 -32.70 15.01
N TYR A 379 30.07 -32.20 16.13
CA TYR A 379 29.80 -32.94 17.34
C TYR A 379 28.34 -32.73 17.74
N LYS A 380 27.62 -33.80 18.07
CA LYS A 380 26.22 -33.72 18.50
C LYS A 380 26.11 -33.92 20.00
N ILE A 381 25.41 -33.01 20.67
CA ILE A 381 25.06 -33.10 22.08
C ILE A 381 23.54 -33.21 22.16
N SER A 382 23.02 -34.32 22.68
CA SER A 382 21.58 -34.56 22.79
C SER A 382 21.12 -34.55 24.26
N GLY A 383 19.80 -34.41 24.46
CA GLY A 383 19.14 -34.50 25.76
C GLY A 383 18.86 -33.15 26.41
N PHE A 384 18.71 -32.08 25.60
CA PHE A 384 18.22 -30.78 26.06
C PHE A 384 16.71 -30.81 26.33
N ALA A 385 16.20 -29.82 27.07
CA ALA A 385 14.77 -29.65 27.27
C ALA A 385 14.06 -29.32 25.95
N ILE A 386 12.80 -29.75 25.84
CA ILE A 386 11.96 -29.53 24.65
C ILE A 386 11.71 -28.03 24.46
N ASP A 387 12.04 -27.53 23.27
CA ASP A 387 11.73 -26.15 22.88
C ASP A 387 10.30 -26.05 22.33
N TRP A 388 9.34 -25.86 23.24
CA TRP A 388 7.93 -25.73 22.88
C TRP A 388 7.63 -24.49 22.05
N GLU A 389 8.40 -23.41 22.18
CA GLU A 389 8.22 -22.19 21.40
C GLU A 389 8.61 -22.41 19.94
N MET A 390 9.74 -23.09 19.70
CA MET A 390 10.14 -23.51 18.35
C MET A 390 9.09 -24.45 17.74
N ILE A 391 8.58 -25.42 18.51
CA ILE A 391 7.52 -26.32 18.04
C ILE A 391 6.26 -25.53 17.68
N GLN A 392 5.80 -24.61 18.54
CA GLN A 392 4.62 -23.78 18.31
C GLN A 392 4.72 -22.99 17.01
N ASN A 393 5.88 -22.37 16.75
CA ASN A 393 6.12 -21.60 15.53
C ASN A 393 6.13 -22.46 14.25
N SER A 394 6.32 -23.77 14.38
CA SER A 394 6.23 -24.74 13.30
C SER A 394 4.84 -25.39 13.17
N ILE A 395 3.89 -25.12 14.09
CA ILE A 395 2.54 -25.66 13.98
C ILE A 395 1.70 -24.87 12.98
N SER A 396 1.07 -25.61 12.06
CA SER A 396 0.02 -25.08 11.19
C SER A 396 -1.23 -25.95 11.26
N LEU A 397 -2.37 -25.38 10.86
CA LEU A 397 -3.65 -26.07 10.82
C LEU A 397 -4.12 -26.23 9.39
N ASP A 398 -4.64 -27.42 9.08
CA ASP A 398 -5.27 -27.71 7.79
C ASP A 398 -6.68 -28.26 8.00
N TYR A 399 -7.51 -28.09 6.98
CA TYR A 399 -8.90 -28.50 7.02
C TYR A 399 -9.33 -29.04 5.67
N GLU A 400 -9.97 -30.20 5.67
CA GLU A 400 -10.48 -30.81 4.45
C GLU A 400 -11.58 -29.93 3.84
N ASN A 401 -11.48 -29.61 2.55
CA ASN A 401 -12.38 -28.68 1.85
C ASN A 401 -12.39 -27.25 2.42
N LYS A 402 -11.28 -26.76 2.97
CA LYS A 402 -11.13 -25.39 3.50
C LYS A 402 -11.64 -24.26 2.59
N THR A 403 -11.64 -24.47 1.28
CA THR A 403 -12.15 -23.51 0.28
C THR A 403 -13.68 -23.41 0.23
N ASN A 404 -14.40 -24.33 0.86
CA ASN A 404 -15.87 -24.42 0.83
C ASN A 404 -16.52 -24.42 2.23
N THR A 405 -15.74 -24.42 3.31
CA THR A 405 -16.25 -24.45 4.69
C THR A 405 -16.01 -23.11 5.37
N THR A 406 -17.07 -22.50 5.89
CA THR A 406 -16.99 -21.22 6.62
C THR A 406 -16.41 -21.42 8.02
N ALA A 407 -15.90 -20.36 8.66
CA ALA A 407 -15.42 -20.41 10.05
C ALA A 407 -16.49 -20.92 11.04
N TYR A 408 -17.77 -20.70 10.74
CA TYR A 408 -18.88 -21.21 11.53
C TYR A 408 -19.04 -22.73 11.38
N ASP A 409 -18.91 -23.26 10.17
CA ASP A 409 -19.15 -24.67 9.84
C ASP A 409 -17.92 -25.58 10.00
N LEU A 410 -16.81 -25.03 10.52
CA LEU A 410 -15.64 -25.83 10.87
C LEU A 410 -15.99 -26.84 11.97
N ASP A 411 -15.61 -28.08 11.73
CA ASP A 411 -15.73 -29.20 12.66
C ASP A 411 -14.35 -29.49 13.26
N ILE A 412 -14.22 -29.37 14.57
CA ILE A 412 -12.93 -29.52 15.27
C ILE A 412 -12.29 -30.88 14.97
N GLU A 413 -13.10 -31.93 14.77
CA GLU A 413 -12.61 -33.27 14.49
C GLU A 413 -11.87 -33.36 13.15
N LYS A 414 -12.31 -32.57 12.16
CA LYS A 414 -11.72 -32.52 10.81
C LYS A 414 -10.49 -31.63 10.70
N VAL A 415 -10.14 -30.89 11.76
CA VAL A 415 -8.93 -30.08 11.81
C VAL A 415 -7.71 -30.99 11.94
N LYS A 416 -6.78 -30.86 11.00
CA LYS A 416 -5.49 -31.56 11.03
C LYS A 416 -4.41 -30.61 11.53
N VAL A 417 -3.71 -31.01 12.58
CA VAL A 417 -2.53 -30.30 13.08
C VAL A 417 -1.32 -30.78 12.29
N LYS A 418 -0.52 -29.83 11.80
CA LYS A 418 0.66 -30.07 10.97
C LYS A 418 1.90 -29.46 11.61
N TYR A 419 3.06 -29.97 11.24
CA TYR A 419 4.37 -29.44 11.61
C TYR A 419 5.15 -29.09 10.35
N ASN A 420 5.53 -27.82 10.18
CA ASN A 420 6.13 -27.28 8.96
C ASN A 420 5.36 -27.71 7.69
N ASP A 421 4.03 -27.54 7.73
CA ASP A 421 3.07 -27.90 6.68
C ASP A 421 3.03 -29.38 6.26
N SER A 422 3.68 -30.26 7.04
CA SER A 422 3.67 -31.71 6.89
C SER A 422 2.91 -32.40 8.04
N GLU A 423 2.71 -33.72 7.95
CA GLU A 423 2.17 -34.49 9.08
C GLU A 423 3.05 -34.33 10.32
N LEU A 424 2.42 -34.38 11.50
CA LEU A 424 3.14 -34.34 12.77
C LEU A 424 4.17 -35.48 12.82
N PRO A 425 5.42 -35.20 13.23
CA PRO A 425 6.39 -36.25 13.52
C PRO A 425 5.80 -37.27 14.50
N THR A 426 6.14 -38.55 14.34
CA THR A 426 5.64 -39.62 15.24
C THR A 426 5.99 -39.41 16.71
N THR A 427 6.96 -38.54 17.01
CA THR A 427 7.36 -38.14 18.36
C THR A 427 6.44 -37.09 18.99
N ILE A 428 5.55 -36.45 18.21
CA ILE A 428 4.62 -35.41 18.67
C ILE A 428 3.19 -35.88 18.42
N THR A 429 2.36 -35.89 19.46
CA THR A 429 0.94 -36.22 19.35
C THR A 429 0.08 -35.05 19.81
N VAL A 430 -1.14 -34.94 19.26
CA VAL A 430 -2.12 -33.97 19.74
C VAL A 430 -2.83 -34.59 20.95
N LYS A 431 -2.68 -33.97 22.12
CA LYS A 431 -3.39 -34.37 23.33
C LYS A 431 -4.82 -33.86 23.33
N THR A 432 -4.99 -32.56 23.09
CA THR A 432 -6.29 -31.92 22.97
C THR A 432 -6.27 -30.87 21.86
N LYS A 433 -7.43 -30.67 21.23
CA LYS A 433 -7.70 -29.57 20.33
C LYS A 433 -9.15 -29.12 20.53
N GLU A 434 -9.39 -27.84 20.71
CA GLU A 434 -10.73 -27.28 20.89
C GLU A 434 -10.82 -25.88 20.31
N PHE A 435 -12.04 -25.45 19.94
CA PHE A 435 -12.25 -24.06 19.55
C PHE A 435 -12.15 -23.17 20.79
N LYS A 436 -11.35 -22.09 20.71
CA LYS A 436 -11.21 -21.12 21.80
C LYS A 436 -12.55 -20.46 22.18
N THR A 437 -13.43 -20.29 21.20
CA THR A 437 -14.76 -19.71 21.38
C THR A 437 -15.84 -20.63 20.83
N GLU A 438 -16.96 -20.72 21.53
CA GLU A 438 -18.13 -21.46 21.07
C GLU A 438 -18.70 -20.89 19.77
N LYS A 439 -19.44 -21.74 19.06
CA LYS A 439 -20.00 -21.46 17.73
C LYS A 439 -20.89 -20.20 17.69
N ASN A 440 -21.68 -19.97 18.74
CA ASN A 440 -22.61 -18.83 18.84
C ASN A 440 -21.97 -17.55 19.39
N SER A 441 -20.69 -17.60 19.75
CA SER A 441 -19.94 -16.50 20.37
C SER A 441 -18.82 -15.97 19.48
N LEU A 442 -18.84 -16.33 18.19
CA LEU A 442 -17.88 -15.80 17.22
C LEU A 442 -18.11 -14.30 17.00
N SER A 443 -17.03 -13.53 17.06
CA SER A 443 -17.07 -12.11 16.74
C SER A 443 -17.35 -11.88 15.25
N ASP A 444 -17.93 -10.71 14.95
CA ASP A 444 -18.15 -10.29 13.55
C ASP A 444 -16.84 -10.29 12.76
N SER A 445 -15.70 -9.88 13.36
CA SER A 445 -14.40 -9.90 12.69
C SER A 445 -13.93 -11.32 12.36
N SER A 446 -14.08 -12.28 13.27
CA SER A 446 -13.75 -13.69 13.01
C SER A 446 -14.61 -14.29 11.89
N LEU A 447 -15.89 -13.89 11.80
CA LEU A 447 -16.77 -14.30 10.71
C LEU A 447 -16.38 -13.62 9.38
N ILE A 448 -15.99 -12.35 9.41
CA ILE A 448 -15.54 -11.56 8.25
C ILE A 448 -14.25 -12.10 7.66
N GLU A 449 -13.27 -12.36 8.52
CA GLU A 449 -11.94 -12.87 8.15
C GLU A 449 -11.96 -14.37 7.85
N GLY A 450 -13.08 -15.05 8.15
CA GLY A 450 -13.19 -16.49 7.99
C GLY A 450 -12.22 -17.25 8.90
N THR A 451 -11.88 -16.70 10.07
CA THR A 451 -10.90 -17.26 10.99
C THR A 451 -11.56 -17.88 12.22
N ARG A 452 -10.95 -18.95 12.75
CA ARG A 452 -11.21 -19.45 14.10
C ARG A 452 -9.90 -19.69 14.83
N THR A 453 -9.85 -19.35 16.11
CA THR A 453 -8.73 -19.72 16.98
C THR A 453 -9.00 -21.08 17.60
N ILE A 454 -8.01 -21.95 17.54
CA ILE A 454 -8.04 -23.29 18.13
C ILE A 454 -6.96 -23.37 19.19
N ASN A 455 -7.35 -23.84 20.37
CA ASN A 455 -6.45 -24.16 21.47
C ASN A 455 -5.95 -25.60 21.28
N ILE A 456 -4.64 -25.79 21.25
CA ILE A 456 -3.99 -27.09 21.04
C ILE A 456 -3.05 -27.37 22.20
N VAL A 457 -3.08 -28.60 22.72
CA VAL A 457 -2.04 -29.12 23.61
C VAL A 457 -1.38 -30.30 22.91
N LEU A 458 -0.07 -30.24 22.77
CA LEU A 458 0.74 -31.31 22.19
C LEU A 458 1.46 -32.09 23.29
N THR A 459 1.68 -33.37 23.07
CA THR A 459 2.52 -34.22 23.91
C THR A 459 3.73 -34.69 23.11
N LYS A 460 4.91 -34.60 23.71
CA LYS A 460 6.16 -35.13 23.17
C LYS A 460 6.96 -35.76 24.29
N ASN A 461 7.42 -37.00 24.10
CA ASN A 461 8.16 -37.77 25.10
C ASN A 461 7.47 -37.81 26.50
N GLY A 462 6.13 -37.77 26.53
CA GLY A 462 5.34 -37.77 27.78
C GLY A 462 5.26 -36.41 28.50
N GLN A 463 5.85 -35.36 27.95
CA GLN A 463 5.67 -33.98 28.42
C GLN A 463 4.65 -33.25 27.57
N ASP A 464 3.81 -32.44 28.21
CA ASP A 464 2.78 -31.66 27.54
C ASP A 464 3.24 -30.22 27.32
N SER A 465 2.82 -29.65 26.19
CA SER A 465 2.99 -28.23 25.91
C SER A 465 2.06 -27.38 26.79
N GLN A 466 2.36 -26.09 26.86
CA GLN A 466 1.33 -25.08 27.16
C GLN A 466 0.27 -25.05 26.05
N ILE A 467 -0.85 -24.36 26.29
CA ILE A 467 -1.89 -24.19 25.26
C ILE A 467 -1.33 -23.33 24.13
N PHE A 468 -1.29 -23.89 22.93
CA PHE A 468 -0.99 -23.16 21.71
C PHE A 468 -2.29 -22.64 21.11
N GLU A 469 -2.38 -21.31 20.94
CA GLU A 469 -3.46 -20.68 20.21
C GLU A 469 -3.06 -20.56 18.74
N VAL A 470 -3.68 -21.35 17.89
CA VAL A 470 -3.38 -21.37 16.45
C VAL A 470 -4.61 -20.99 15.65
N GLN A 471 -4.46 -20.04 14.74
CA GLN A 471 -5.57 -19.62 13.86
C GLN A 471 -5.72 -20.59 12.68
N LEU A 472 -6.96 -20.99 12.43
CA LEU A 472 -7.38 -21.68 11.23
C LEU A 472 -8.20 -20.73 10.37
N THR A 473 -7.74 -20.48 9.14
CA THR A 473 -8.49 -19.72 8.14
C THR A 473 -9.32 -20.65 7.27
N GLY A 474 -10.63 -20.53 7.36
CA GLY A 474 -11.61 -21.16 6.46
C GLY A 474 -11.87 -20.31 5.21
N CYS A 475 -13.02 -20.53 4.57
CA CYS A 475 -13.37 -19.82 3.34
C CYS A 475 -13.74 -18.34 3.59
N LEU A 476 -12.91 -17.42 3.06
CA LEU A 476 -13.07 -15.95 3.10
C LEU A 476 -14.27 -15.40 2.32
N ARG A 477 -14.94 -16.20 1.48
CA ARG A 477 -15.62 -15.70 0.27
C ARG A 477 -17.02 -15.11 0.45
N THR A 478 -17.57 -14.99 1.66
CA THR A 478 -19.01 -14.66 1.83
C THR A 478 -19.37 -13.56 2.81
N ALA A 479 -18.61 -13.30 3.88
CA ALA A 479 -19.09 -12.40 4.94
C ALA A 479 -19.05 -10.89 4.58
N LYS A 480 -17.96 -10.36 4.01
CA LYS A 480 -17.87 -8.93 3.64
C LYS A 480 -18.85 -8.52 2.53
N VAL A 481 -18.96 -9.35 1.49
CA VAL A 481 -19.91 -9.15 0.38
C VAL A 481 -21.36 -9.17 0.89
N ILE A 482 -21.67 -10.03 1.86
CA ILE A 482 -22.99 -10.10 2.49
C ILE A 482 -23.25 -8.84 3.32
N ILE A 483 -22.30 -8.34 4.12
CA ILE A 483 -22.50 -7.14 4.97
C ILE A 483 -22.71 -5.88 4.12
N ASP A 484 -21.87 -5.64 3.11
CA ASP A 484 -22.01 -4.49 2.21
C ASP A 484 -23.37 -4.53 1.47
N GLN A 485 -23.83 -5.73 1.12
CA GLN A 485 -25.14 -5.93 0.51
C GLN A 485 -26.30 -5.74 1.49
N VAL A 486 -26.17 -6.15 2.77
CA VAL A 486 -27.20 -5.90 3.79
C VAL A 486 -27.45 -4.39 3.95
N GLU A 487 -26.40 -3.57 4.05
CA GLU A 487 -26.54 -2.11 4.20
C GLU A 487 -27.19 -1.47 2.96
N SER A 488 -26.88 -1.96 1.76
CA SER A 488 -27.56 -1.50 0.54
C SER A 488 -29.04 -1.91 0.48
N ILE A 489 -29.40 -3.06 1.03
CA ILE A 489 -30.79 -3.56 1.09
C ILE A 489 -31.63 -2.83 2.14
N LYS A 490 -31.00 -2.26 3.19
CA LYS A 490 -31.70 -1.39 4.16
C LYS A 490 -32.29 -0.13 3.51
N LYS A 491 -31.86 0.24 2.31
CA LYS A 491 -32.51 1.27 1.47
C LYS A 491 -33.69 0.63 0.74
N TYR A 492 -34.82 0.59 1.42
CA TYR A 492 -36.08 0.02 0.93
C TYR A 492 -37.20 1.05 1.06
N TYR A 493 -38.26 0.86 0.29
CA TYR A 493 -39.45 1.70 0.35
C TYR A 493 -40.70 0.82 0.36
N LEU A 494 -41.64 1.16 1.25
CA LEU A 494 -43.01 0.65 1.26
C LEU A 494 -43.75 1.22 0.02
N VAL A 495 -44.36 0.37 -0.79
CA VAL A 495 -45.08 0.83 -1.99
C VAL A 495 -46.42 1.44 -1.59
N GLN A 496 -46.53 2.76 -1.74
CA GLN A 496 -47.69 3.56 -1.32
C GLN A 496 -48.83 3.57 -2.37
N SER A 497 -49.33 2.39 -2.78
CA SER A 497 -50.45 2.27 -3.72
C SER A 497 -51.73 1.71 -3.06
N PRO A 498 -52.95 2.03 -3.58
CA PRO A 498 -54.19 1.43 -3.09
C PRO A 498 -54.17 -0.10 -3.08
N SER A 499 -53.67 -0.73 -4.15
CA SER A 499 -53.56 -2.18 -4.26
C SER A 499 -52.58 -2.78 -3.24
N SER A 500 -51.45 -2.11 -2.99
CA SER A 500 -50.48 -2.54 -1.98
C SER A 500 -51.05 -2.43 -0.56
N LYS A 501 -51.83 -1.37 -0.25
CA LYS A 501 -52.50 -1.20 1.04
C LYS A 501 -53.54 -2.27 1.28
N GLU A 502 -54.40 -2.50 0.29
CA GLU A 502 -55.45 -3.50 0.36
C GLU A 502 -54.85 -4.88 0.64
N GLU A 503 -53.80 -5.26 -0.08
CA GLU A 503 -53.15 -6.55 0.12
C GLU A 503 -52.40 -6.65 1.46
N LEU A 504 -51.65 -5.62 1.89
CA LEU A 504 -50.99 -5.62 3.20
C LEU A 504 -51.99 -5.68 4.37
N SER A 505 -53.19 -5.12 4.19
CA SER A 505 -54.23 -5.15 5.22
C SER A 505 -54.77 -6.56 5.47
N LYS A 506 -54.77 -7.43 4.45
CA LYS A 506 -55.22 -8.84 4.50
C LYS A 506 -54.20 -9.77 5.18
N LEU A 507 -52.93 -9.34 5.29
CA LEU A 507 -51.83 -10.13 5.85
C LEU A 507 -51.67 -9.92 7.37
N GLN A 508 -51.12 -10.93 8.03
CA GLN A 508 -50.78 -10.94 9.46
C GLN A 508 -49.28 -10.70 9.69
N ASP A 509 -48.91 -10.25 10.89
CA ASP A 509 -47.50 -10.18 11.30
C ASP A 509 -46.87 -11.56 11.20
N GLY A 510 -45.67 -11.66 10.60
CA GLY A 510 -45.00 -12.94 10.39
C GLY A 510 -45.29 -13.65 9.07
N ASP A 511 -46.21 -13.14 8.23
CA ASP A 511 -46.48 -13.73 6.91
C ASP A 511 -45.25 -13.67 5.98
N GLU A 512 -45.08 -14.69 5.13
CA GLU A 512 -44.01 -14.73 4.13
C GLU A 512 -44.39 -13.96 2.86
N LEU A 513 -43.49 -13.08 2.40
CA LEU A 513 -43.58 -12.35 1.14
C LEU A 513 -42.53 -12.86 0.15
N LYS A 514 -42.86 -12.84 -1.15
CA LYS A 514 -41.97 -13.28 -2.22
C LYS A 514 -41.00 -12.18 -2.60
N PHE A 515 -39.71 -12.47 -2.68
CA PHE A 515 -38.69 -11.56 -3.18
C PHE A 515 -38.31 -11.89 -4.63
N ASP A 516 -38.45 -10.91 -5.52
CA ASP A 516 -38.06 -10.97 -6.92
C ASP A 516 -36.72 -10.28 -7.13
N TYR A 517 -35.64 -11.08 -7.16
CA TYR A 517 -34.26 -10.58 -7.25
C TYR A 517 -33.94 -9.89 -8.57
N LYS A 518 -34.72 -10.12 -9.65
CA LYS A 518 -34.48 -9.48 -10.96
C LYS A 518 -34.79 -7.99 -10.91
N ASP A 519 -35.86 -7.64 -10.21
CA ASP A 519 -36.43 -6.29 -10.20
C ASP A 519 -36.38 -5.60 -8.83
N GLY A 520 -35.87 -6.29 -7.80
CA GLY A 520 -35.75 -5.75 -6.44
C GLY A 520 -37.10 -5.58 -5.74
N GLN A 521 -38.12 -6.32 -6.17
CA GLN A 521 -39.50 -6.17 -5.69
C GLN A 521 -39.86 -7.25 -4.66
N ILE A 522 -40.60 -6.87 -3.63
CA ILE A 522 -41.18 -7.80 -2.66
C ILE A 522 -42.69 -7.80 -2.87
N LYS A 523 -43.24 -8.97 -3.15
CA LYS A 523 -44.60 -9.19 -3.61
C LYS A 523 -45.38 -10.09 -2.64
N THR A 524 -46.69 -9.88 -2.58
CA THR A 524 -47.60 -10.81 -1.91
C THR A 524 -47.78 -12.09 -2.73
N ASN A 525 -48.49 -13.07 -2.17
CA ASN A 525 -48.82 -14.30 -2.90
C ASN A 525 -49.68 -14.03 -4.16
N SER A 526 -50.49 -12.98 -4.13
CA SER A 526 -51.30 -12.46 -5.24
C SER A 526 -50.49 -11.66 -6.28
N ASN A 527 -49.15 -11.65 -6.17
CA ASN A 527 -48.23 -10.98 -7.09
C ASN A 527 -48.33 -9.44 -7.10
N VAL A 528 -48.84 -8.84 -6.03
CA VAL A 528 -48.88 -7.38 -5.83
C VAL A 528 -47.60 -6.93 -5.12
N THR A 529 -46.91 -5.95 -5.69
CA THR A 529 -45.69 -5.38 -5.09
C THR A 529 -46.04 -4.52 -3.88
N VAL A 530 -45.44 -4.83 -2.74
CA VAL A 530 -45.69 -4.17 -1.45
C VAL A 530 -44.45 -3.50 -0.87
N PHE A 531 -43.24 -3.95 -1.22
CA PHE A 531 -42.00 -3.23 -0.96
C PHE A 531 -41.08 -3.25 -2.18
N LYS A 532 -40.16 -2.28 -2.26
CA LYS A 532 -39.11 -2.22 -3.28
C LYS A 532 -37.77 -1.90 -2.63
N ILE A 533 -36.70 -2.51 -3.12
CA ILE A 533 -35.32 -2.27 -2.68
C ILE A 533 -34.62 -1.40 -3.73
N ASP A 534 -33.91 -0.37 -3.28
CA ASP A 534 -33.29 0.64 -4.15
C ASP A 534 -32.08 0.09 -4.92
N VAL A 535 -31.31 -0.78 -4.26
CA VAL A 535 -30.11 -1.42 -4.82
C VAL A 535 -30.38 -2.90 -5.06
N LYS A 536 -30.21 -3.34 -6.32
CA LYS A 536 -30.39 -4.75 -6.69
C LYS A 536 -29.25 -5.59 -6.09
N PRO A 537 -29.54 -6.62 -5.27
CA PRO A 537 -28.52 -7.58 -4.86
C PRO A 537 -27.99 -8.35 -6.08
N SER A 538 -26.79 -8.91 -5.98
CA SER A 538 -26.22 -9.69 -7.09
C SER A 538 -27.05 -10.95 -7.37
N SER A 539 -26.95 -11.49 -8.59
CA SER A 539 -27.73 -12.67 -9.02
C SER A 539 -27.54 -13.92 -8.14
N ASN A 540 -26.45 -13.95 -7.37
CA ASN A 540 -26.10 -15.08 -6.51
C ASN A 540 -26.51 -14.84 -5.05
N THR A 541 -27.11 -13.70 -4.74
CA THR A 541 -27.60 -13.38 -3.40
C THR A 541 -29.13 -13.49 -3.37
N LYS A 542 -29.65 -14.16 -2.35
CA LYS A 542 -31.08 -14.33 -2.09
C LYS A 542 -31.42 -13.80 -0.70
N LEU A 543 -32.63 -13.27 -0.57
CA LEU A 543 -33.25 -13.03 0.73
C LEU A 543 -33.89 -14.33 1.23
N PHE A 544 -33.76 -14.58 2.53
CA PHE A 544 -34.30 -15.76 3.18
C PHE A 544 -35.22 -15.36 4.34
N SER A 545 -36.43 -15.93 4.40
CA SER A 545 -37.30 -15.81 5.59
C SER A 545 -36.80 -16.69 6.75
N LYS A 546 -36.05 -17.74 6.41
CA LYS A 546 -35.45 -18.73 7.34
C LYS A 546 -34.24 -19.38 6.70
N LEU A 547 -33.31 -19.88 7.52
CA LEU A 547 -32.02 -20.44 7.11
C LEU A 547 -32.12 -21.84 6.46
N ASP A 548 -33.04 -22.02 5.50
CA ASP A 548 -33.21 -23.27 4.74
C ASP A 548 -33.58 -23.00 3.26
N LYS A 549 -33.55 -24.04 2.41
CA LYS A 549 -33.84 -23.90 0.95
C LYS A 549 -35.26 -23.41 0.66
N SER A 550 -36.21 -23.68 1.55
CA SER A 550 -37.61 -23.28 1.39
C SER A 550 -37.89 -21.83 1.79
N GLY A 551 -36.98 -21.22 2.55
CA GLY A 551 -36.97 -19.78 2.86
C GLY A 551 -36.39 -18.92 1.75
N ALA A 552 -35.78 -19.51 0.72
CA ALA A 552 -35.11 -18.76 -0.34
C ALA A 552 -36.07 -17.88 -1.16
N ASN A 553 -35.61 -16.67 -1.51
CA ASN A 553 -36.38 -15.64 -2.20
C ASN A 553 -37.66 -15.26 -1.44
N LYS A 554 -37.56 -15.20 -0.11
CA LYS A 554 -38.65 -14.76 0.75
C LYS A 554 -38.15 -13.85 1.86
N VAL A 555 -39.05 -13.02 2.35
CA VAL A 555 -38.88 -12.20 3.55
C VAL A 555 -40.09 -12.39 4.45
N THR A 556 -39.95 -12.05 5.73
CA THR A 556 -41.07 -12.09 6.68
C THR A 556 -41.60 -10.68 6.90
N LEU A 557 -42.91 -10.50 6.80
CA LEU A 557 -43.60 -9.24 7.08
C LEU A 557 -43.51 -8.91 8.57
N ILE A 558 -43.27 -7.63 8.87
CA ILE A 558 -43.48 -7.04 10.19
C ILE A 558 -44.70 -6.14 10.10
N LYS A 559 -45.74 -6.42 10.89
CA LYS A 559 -46.95 -5.60 11.00
C LYS A 559 -47.14 -5.22 12.47
N THR A 560 -47.17 -3.92 12.72
CA THR A 560 -47.33 -3.34 14.06
C THR A 560 -48.79 -3.02 14.35
N SER A 561 -49.13 -2.83 15.63
CA SER A 561 -50.50 -2.53 16.09
C SER A 561 -51.05 -1.19 15.57
N ASP A 562 -50.17 -0.27 15.15
CA ASP A 562 -50.50 1.00 14.53
C ASP A 562 -50.47 0.95 12.99
N ASN A 563 -50.62 -0.24 12.39
CA ASN A 563 -50.64 -0.46 10.93
C ASN A 563 -49.38 0.05 10.20
N LYS A 564 -48.21 0.02 10.85
CA LYS A 564 -46.92 0.21 10.17
C LYS A 564 -46.37 -1.14 9.70
N TYR A 565 -45.73 -1.11 8.54
CA TYR A 565 -45.25 -2.28 7.82
C TYR A 565 -43.74 -2.24 7.63
N GLY A 566 -43.06 -3.35 7.93
CA GLY A 566 -41.64 -3.55 7.70
C GLY A 566 -41.37 -4.98 7.23
N ILE A 567 -40.09 -5.33 7.11
CA ILE A 567 -39.68 -6.69 6.75
C ILE A 567 -38.51 -7.15 7.62
N LYS A 568 -38.39 -8.46 7.83
CA LYS A 568 -37.19 -9.11 8.37
C LYS A 568 -36.74 -10.24 7.47
N PHE A 569 -35.42 -10.42 7.35
CA PHE A 569 -34.82 -11.43 6.49
C PHE A 569 -33.39 -11.78 6.91
N TYR A 570 -32.92 -12.91 6.42
CA TYR A 570 -31.52 -13.28 6.35
C TYR A 570 -31.01 -13.05 4.92
N LEU A 571 -29.78 -12.57 4.76
CA LEU A 571 -29.15 -12.41 3.44
C LEU A 571 -28.26 -13.62 3.17
N GLY A 572 -28.45 -14.36 2.09
CA GLY A 572 -27.58 -15.50 1.80
C GLY A 572 -27.08 -15.58 0.37
N TYR A 573 -25.84 -16.04 0.23
CA TYR A 573 -25.23 -16.41 -1.03
C TYR A 573 -25.61 -17.84 -1.39
N HIS A 574 -26.20 -18.01 -2.57
CA HIS A 574 -26.70 -19.29 -3.05
C HIS A 574 -25.69 -19.95 -4.00
N ASN A 575 -25.02 -21.00 -3.54
CA ASN A 575 -24.34 -21.97 -4.40
C ASN A 575 -25.18 -23.26 -4.46
N TRP A 576 -25.17 -23.99 -5.58
CA TRP A 576 -26.15 -25.04 -5.90
C TRP A 576 -26.29 -26.16 -4.86
N ASP A 577 -25.27 -26.37 -4.00
CA ASP A 577 -25.22 -27.45 -3.02
C ASP A 577 -25.34 -27.01 -1.54
N TYR A 578 -25.20 -25.72 -1.21
CA TYR A 578 -25.24 -25.22 0.18
C TYR A 578 -25.69 -23.75 0.28
N ILE A 579 -26.36 -23.40 1.39
CA ILE A 579 -26.78 -22.03 1.70
C ILE A 579 -25.75 -21.41 2.64
N ILE A 580 -25.10 -20.32 2.22
CA ILE A 580 -24.32 -19.48 3.13
C ILE A 580 -25.15 -18.24 3.41
N ALA A 581 -25.80 -18.17 4.57
CA ALA A 581 -26.61 -17.03 4.97
C ALA A 581 -25.98 -16.28 6.14
N SER A 582 -26.10 -14.94 6.11
CA SER A 582 -25.99 -14.08 7.29
C SER A 582 -26.89 -14.68 8.37
N GLN A 583 -26.32 -14.98 9.53
CA GLN A 583 -27.10 -15.41 10.69
C GLN A 583 -27.75 -14.22 11.41
N THR A 584 -27.37 -13.00 11.03
CA THR A 584 -27.97 -11.78 11.55
C THR A 584 -29.30 -11.55 10.85
N LEU A 585 -30.40 -11.81 11.58
CA LEU A 585 -31.74 -11.43 11.18
C LEU A 585 -31.79 -9.91 11.06
N THR A 586 -31.80 -9.42 9.82
CA THR A 586 -31.89 -8.00 9.56
C THR A 586 -33.34 -7.59 9.67
N THR A 587 -33.62 -6.72 10.63
CA THR A 587 -34.95 -6.13 10.83
C THR A 587 -34.96 -4.71 10.29
N ILE A 588 -35.91 -4.47 9.41
CA ILE A 588 -36.13 -3.16 8.85
C ILE A 588 -37.27 -2.48 9.63
N LYS A 589 -37.05 -1.23 10.07
CA LYS A 589 -38.01 -0.46 10.89
C LYS A 589 -39.34 -0.29 10.14
N PRO A 590 -40.49 -0.64 10.76
CA PRO A 590 -41.81 -0.47 10.16
C PRO A 590 -42.12 1.00 9.79
N THR A 591 -42.65 1.20 8.59
CA THR A 591 -43.04 2.51 8.05
C THR A 591 -44.55 2.59 7.90
N GLU A 592 -45.12 3.79 8.08
CA GLU A 592 -46.56 4.03 7.94
C GLU A 592 -46.99 4.11 6.46
N PHE A 593 -48.24 3.71 6.20
CA PHE A 593 -48.83 3.77 4.87
C PHE A 593 -49.48 5.15 4.63
N THR A 594 -48.78 6.07 3.97
CA THR A 594 -49.28 7.37 3.54
C THR A 594 -49.84 7.26 2.11
N ILE A 595 -51.13 6.91 1.96
CA ILE A 595 -51.81 7.13 0.67
C ILE A 595 -52.08 8.62 0.55
N VAL A 596 -51.42 9.25 -0.42
CA VAL A 596 -51.82 10.57 -0.89
C VAL A 596 -52.99 10.39 -1.84
N THR A 597 -54.20 10.71 -1.38
CA THR A 597 -55.39 10.74 -2.24
C THR A 597 -55.65 12.15 -2.73
N LYS A 598 -56.43 12.28 -3.81
CA LYS A 598 -56.94 13.57 -4.28
C LYS A 598 -57.65 14.33 -3.16
N GLU A 599 -58.48 13.67 -2.35
CA GLU A 599 -59.22 14.29 -1.24
C GLU A 599 -58.27 14.86 -0.18
N LYS A 600 -57.19 14.13 0.15
CA LYS A 600 -56.20 14.61 1.12
C LYS A 600 -55.40 15.79 0.58
N LEU A 601 -55.05 15.76 -0.71
CA LEU A 601 -54.43 16.91 -1.36
C LEU A 601 -55.37 18.12 -1.43
N THR A 602 -56.67 17.91 -1.67
CA THR A 602 -57.69 18.97 -1.62
C THR A 602 -57.81 19.57 -0.21
N GLU A 603 -57.73 18.76 0.85
CA GLU A 603 -57.71 19.23 2.24
C GLU A 603 -56.45 20.06 2.55
N ILE A 604 -55.27 19.58 2.11
CA ILE A 604 -54.01 20.33 2.25
C ILE A 604 -54.10 21.65 1.48
N ALA A 605 -54.60 21.62 0.24
CA ALA A 605 -54.82 22.81 -0.57
C ALA A 605 -55.73 23.81 0.14
N GLU A 606 -56.83 23.37 0.76
CA GLU A 606 -57.70 24.27 1.55
C GLU A 606 -56.96 24.88 2.75
N ASN A 607 -56.21 24.07 3.50
CA ASN A 607 -55.51 24.52 4.72
C ASN A 607 -54.37 25.53 4.47
N ILE A 608 -53.83 25.58 3.25
CA ILE A 608 -52.76 26.53 2.89
C ILE A 608 -53.28 27.79 2.18
N LYS A 609 -54.58 27.85 1.86
CA LYS A 609 -55.20 28.94 1.09
C LYS A 609 -54.93 30.32 1.68
N THR A 610 -54.87 30.44 3.01
CA THR A 610 -54.65 31.71 3.72
C THR A 610 -53.17 32.03 3.97
N LYS A 611 -52.25 31.19 3.49
CA LYS A 611 -50.80 31.31 3.74
C LYS A 611 -50.01 31.79 2.52
N PHE A 612 -50.68 32.01 1.38
CA PHE A 612 -50.08 32.68 0.23
C PHE A 612 -49.81 34.15 0.59
N ASP A 613 -48.66 34.65 0.15
CA ASP A 613 -48.32 36.06 0.30
C ASP A 613 -47.62 36.58 -0.96
N TYR A 614 -47.29 37.88 -0.98
CA TYR A 614 -46.64 38.52 -2.11
C TYR A 614 -45.49 39.42 -1.64
N LYS A 615 -44.33 39.28 -2.29
CA LYS A 615 -43.11 40.00 -1.90
C LYS A 615 -43.28 41.50 -2.11
N GLU A 616 -43.04 42.29 -1.06
CA GLU A 616 -43.15 43.76 -1.06
C GLU A 616 -44.49 44.28 -1.58
N LYS A 617 -45.58 43.57 -1.26
CA LYS A 617 -46.94 43.93 -1.70
C LYS A 617 -47.32 45.37 -1.37
N ASP A 618 -46.88 45.91 -0.24
CA ASP A 618 -47.11 47.28 0.20
C ASP A 618 -46.48 48.35 -0.70
N LYS A 619 -45.56 47.96 -1.60
CA LYS A 619 -44.91 48.87 -2.57
C LYS A 619 -45.36 48.66 -4.02
N VAL A 620 -46.15 47.62 -4.29
CA VAL A 620 -46.56 47.22 -5.64
C VAL A 620 -48.08 47.29 -5.75
N SER A 621 -48.61 47.90 -6.80
CA SER A 621 -50.06 47.85 -7.08
C SER A 621 -50.44 46.46 -7.60
N VAL A 622 -51.63 45.97 -7.22
CA VAL A 622 -52.10 44.61 -7.55
C VAL A 622 -52.11 44.33 -9.06
N VAL A 623 -52.26 45.37 -9.87
CA VAL A 623 -52.28 45.28 -11.34
C VAL A 623 -50.92 44.93 -11.93
N ASN A 624 -49.86 45.28 -11.20
CA ASN A 624 -48.47 45.01 -11.52
C ASN A 624 -47.95 43.74 -10.86
N ALA A 625 -48.81 42.98 -10.16
CA ALA A 625 -48.42 41.72 -9.54
C ALA A 625 -47.95 40.70 -10.60
N MET A 626 -46.83 40.03 -10.32
CA MET A 626 -46.26 38.99 -11.18
C MET A 626 -46.26 37.63 -10.46
N LYS A 627 -46.42 36.55 -11.23
CA LYS A 627 -46.58 35.18 -10.70
C LYS A 627 -45.38 34.72 -9.88
N ASP A 628 -44.17 35.07 -10.31
CA ASP A 628 -42.89 34.70 -9.71
C ASP A 628 -42.58 35.42 -8.38
N GLN A 629 -43.32 36.49 -8.06
CA GLN A 629 -43.17 37.24 -6.80
C GLN A 629 -44.15 36.76 -5.71
N ILE A 630 -45.00 35.77 -6.02
CA ILE A 630 -45.87 35.12 -5.04
C ILE A 630 -45.02 34.26 -4.11
N THR A 631 -45.14 34.51 -2.81
CA THR A 631 -44.55 33.67 -1.77
C THR A 631 -45.46 32.47 -1.54
N LEU A 632 -45.00 31.31 -2.01
CA LEU A 632 -45.71 30.05 -1.85
C LEU A 632 -45.60 29.54 -0.40
N PRO A 633 -46.70 29.05 0.20
CA PRO A 633 -46.66 28.49 1.54
C PRO A 633 -45.83 27.20 1.59
N ASN A 634 -45.06 27.04 2.66
CA ASN A 634 -44.30 25.81 2.90
C ASN A 634 -45.27 24.67 3.25
N ILE A 635 -45.20 23.57 2.50
CA ILE A 635 -45.98 22.36 2.75
C ILE A 635 -45.04 21.34 3.40
N ALA A 636 -45.41 20.81 4.57
CA ALA A 636 -44.62 19.76 5.21
C ALA A 636 -44.59 18.51 4.33
N ASP A 637 -43.41 18.13 3.84
CA ASP A 637 -43.22 16.93 3.04
C ASP A 637 -43.23 15.69 3.94
N GLN A 638 -44.30 14.90 3.86
CA GLN A 638 -44.42 13.62 4.58
C GLN A 638 -43.89 12.44 3.74
N GLY A 639 -42.82 12.67 2.98
CA GLY A 639 -42.17 11.65 2.15
C GLY A 639 -42.88 11.42 0.81
N THR A 640 -43.57 12.43 0.28
CA THR A 640 -44.42 12.33 -0.92
C THR A 640 -44.13 13.40 -1.96
N ASN A 641 -43.06 14.19 -1.79
CA ASN A 641 -42.62 15.24 -2.73
C ASN A 641 -43.78 16.14 -3.16
N LEU A 642 -44.39 16.83 -2.18
CA LEU A 642 -45.49 17.76 -2.44
C LEU A 642 -44.97 19.06 -3.04
N SER A 643 -45.68 19.58 -4.05
CA SER A 643 -45.40 20.89 -4.64
C SER A 643 -46.69 21.67 -4.91
N ILE A 644 -46.58 22.98 -5.09
CA ILE A 644 -47.71 23.85 -5.45
C ILE A 644 -47.56 24.22 -6.92
N ASN A 645 -48.56 23.87 -7.72
CA ASN A 645 -48.67 24.32 -9.08
C ASN A 645 -49.63 25.53 -9.14
N VAL A 646 -49.08 26.72 -9.39
CA VAL A 646 -49.91 27.92 -9.63
C VAL A 646 -50.39 27.89 -11.07
N LEU A 647 -51.71 27.82 -11.25
CA LEU A 647 -52.36 27.74 -12.56
C LEU A 647 -52.55 29.12 -13.17
N GLU A 648 -53.09 30.06 -12.39
CA GLU A 648 -53.52 31.37 -12.86
C GLU A 648 -53.45 32.41 -11.73
N ILE A 649 -53.28 33.69 -12.08
CA ILE A 649 -53.42 34.82 -11.17
C ILE A 649 -54.47 35.78 -11.73
N ILE A 650 -55.42 36.17 -10.90
CA ILE A 650 -56.52 37.08 -11.25
C ILE A 650 -56.33 38.35 -10.42
N LYS A 651 -56.27 39.49 -11.10
CA LYS A 651 -55.99 40.80 -10.49
C LYS A 651 -57.28 41.59 -10.39
N ASP A 652 -57.78 41.84 -9.18
CA ASP A 652 -58.94 42.70 -8.94
C ASP A 652 -58.46 44.05 -8.36
N ALA A 653 -58.25 45.00 -9.27
CA ALA A 653 -57.80 46.36 -8.90
C ALA A 653 -58.83 47.08 -8.01
N SER A 654 -60.12 46.88 -8.27
CA SER A 654 -61.21 47.56 -7.55
C SER A 654 -61.25 47.17 -6.07
N LYS A 655 -60.87 45.92 -5.75
CA LYS A 655 -60.79 45.39 -4.39
C LYS A 655 -59.36 45.34 -3.85
N ASN A 656 -58.39 45.79 -4.63
CA ASN A 656 -56.95 45.69 -4.32
C ASN A 656 -56.54 44.27 -3.89
N LEU A 657 -57.00 43.28 -4.65
CA LEU A 657 -56.95 41.86 -4.29
C LEU A 657 -56.33 41.02 -5.42
N LEU A 658 -55.33 40.20 -5.09
CA LEU A 658 -54.77 39.21 -6.00
C LEU A 658 -55.31 37.83 -5.66
N SER A 659 -56.05 37.22 -6.57
CA SER A 659 -56.55 35.85 -6.42
C SER A 659 -55.63 34.89 -7.17
N VAL A 660 -55.00 33.95 -6.46
CA VAL A 660 -54.07 32.95 -6.99
C VAL A 660 -54.80 31.62 -7.11
N LYS A 661 -55.02 31.14 -8.33
CA LYS A 661 -55.60 29.82 -8.59
C LYS A 661 -54.48 28.77 -8.62
N TYR A 662 -54.57 27.73 -7.80
CA TYR A 662 -53.51 26.73 -7.64
C TYR A 662 -54.03 25.31 -7.37
N GLN A 663 -53.13 24.34 -7.49
CA GLN A 663 -53.30 22.96 -7.04
C GLN A 663 -52.08 22.51 -6.22
N VAL A 664 -52.29 21.57 -5.31
CA VAL A 664 -51.21 20.83 -4.67
C VAL A 664 -50.98 19.54 -5.47
N VAL A 665 -49.73 19.29 -5.81
CA VAL A 665 -49.29 18.15 -6.63
C VAL A 665 -48.46 17.22 -5.78
N ALA A 666 -48.76 15.93 -5.84
CA ALA A 666 -47.92 14.88 -5.29
C ALA A 666 -47.41 13.98 -6.43
N LYS A 667 -46.11 13.71 -6.41
CA LYS A 667 -45.50 12.81 -7.39
C LYS A 667 -45.38 11.41 -6.82
N VAL A 668 -46.20 10.48 -7.32
CA VAL A 668 -46.24 9.09 -6.88
C VAL A 668 -45.93 8.18 -8.07
N ASN A 669 -44.80 7.49 -8.05
CA ASN A 669 -44.37 6.57 -9.11
C ASN A 669 -44.35 7.20 -10.53
N GLU A 670 -43.83 8.43 -10.65
CA GLU A 670 -43.74 9.18 -11.91
C GLU A 670 -45.08 9.70 -12.47
N GLU A 671 -46.20 9.44 -11.78
CA GLU A 671 -47.51 10.02 -12.06
C GLU A 671 -47.83 11.16 -11.07
N ASP A 672 -48.48 12.21 -11.58
CA ASP A 672 -48.90 13.35 -10.79
C ASP A 672 -50.35 13.16 -10.29
N ILE A 673 -50.53 13.19 -8.96
CA ILE A 673 -51.84 13.26 -8.33
C ILE A 673 -52.12 14.73 -8.01
N LEU A 674 -53.23 15.26 -8.52
CA LEU A 674 -53.61 16.67 -8.39
C LEU A 674 -54.78 16.83 -7.40
N SER A 675 -54.70 17.86 -6.55
CA SER A 675 -55.86 18.33 -5.78
C SER A 675 -56.95 18.92 -6.68
N ASP A 676 -58.13 19.20 -6.13
CA ASP A 676 -59.04 20.17 -6.74
C ASP A 676 -58.39 21.56 -6.80
N GLU A 677 -58.81 22.38 -7.76
CA GLU A 677 -58.36 23.76 -7.88
C GLU A 677 -58.85 24.59 -6.69
N LYS A 678 -57.95 25.39 -6.11
CA LYS A 678 -58.26 26.33 -5.03
C LYS A 678 -57.82 27.73 -5.42
N ILE A 679 -58.43 28.73 -4.78
CA ILE A 679 -58.15 30.15 -5.00
C ILE A 679 -57.68 30.75 -3.68
N ALA A 680 -56.42 31.14 -3.57
CA ALA A 680 -55.92 31.93 -2.46
C ALA A 680 -56.09 33.42 -2.74
N GLU A 681 -56.39 34.23 -1.73
CA GLU A 681 -56.55 35.68 -1.88
C GLU A 681 -55.45 36.40 -1.10
N ILE A 682 -54.73 37.29 -1.78
CA ILE A 682 -53.67 38.11 -1.20
C ILE A 682 -54.11 39.57 -1.25
N SER A 683 -54.14 40.23 -0.10
CA SER A 683 -54.46 41.64 0.07
C SER A 683 -53.29 42.43 0.67
N GLY A 684 -53.41 43.76 0.71
CA GLY A 684 -52.39 44.67 1.24
C GLY A 684 -51.42 45.22 0.19
N PHE A 685 -51.83 45.22 -1.09
CA PHE A 685 -51.08 45.86 -2.16
C PHE A 685 -51.08 47.39 -2.02
N LYS A 686 -50.07 48.07 -2.57
CA LYS A 686 -50.01 49.54 -2.61
C LYS A 686 -51.27 50.10 -3.29
N GLN A 687 -51.98 50.99 -2.60
CA GLN A 687 -53.09 51.77 -3.17
C GLN A 687 -52.61 53.18 -3.51
N THR A 688 -53.03 53.68 -4.66
CA THR A 688 -52.77 55.06 -5.09
C THR A 688 -54.07 55.73 -5.48
N THR A 689 -54.09 57.07 -5.44
CA THR A 689 -55.24 57.83 -5.99
C THR A 689 -55.32 57.74 -7.51
N LEU A 690 -54.28 57.19 -8.16
CA LEU A 690 -54.18 56.99 -9.61
C LEU A 690 -54.81 55.68 -10.08
N ASP A 691 -55.11 54.71 -9.19
CA ASP A 691 -55.66 53.41 -9.59
C ASP A 691 -57.05 53.53 -10.25
N SER A 692 -57.88 54.49 -9.82
CA SER A 692 -59.19 54.80 -10.42
C SER A 692 -59.08 55.39 -11.83
N GLU A 693 -57.93 55.99 -12.19
CA GLU A 693 -57.74 56.53 -13.53
C GLU A 693 -57.59 55.42 -14.57
N PHE A 694 -56.98 54.30 -14.18
CA PHE A 694 -56.85 53.12 -15.02
C PHE A 694 -58.12 52.27 -15.12
N GLU A 695 -59.13 52.49 -14.27
CA GLU A 695 -60.38 51.75 -14.33
C GLU A 695 -61.13 52.06 -15.64
N GLY A 696 -61.50 51.02 -16.39
CA GLY A 696 -62.14 51.15 -17.71
C GLY A 696 -61.23 51.71 -18.81
N LEU A 697 -59.96 52.01 -18.53
CA LEU A 697 -59.01 52.53 -19.50
C LEU A 697 -58.55 51.40 -20.44
N SER A 698 -58.54 51.67 -21.75
CA SER A 698 -57.88 50.84 -22.76
C SER A 698 -57.04 51.73 -23.69
N VAL A 699 -56.12 51.10 -24.41
CA VAL A 699 -55.21 51.78 -25.34
C VAL A 699 -55.43 51.20 -26.73
N GLU A 700 -55.67 52.08 -27.70
CA GLU A 700 -55.86 51.71 -29.10
C GLU A 700 -54.79 52.35 -29.97
N PHE A 701 -54.40 51.64 -31.05
CA PHE A 701 -53.54 52.20 -32.07
C PHE A 701 -54.34 53.14 -32.98
N ASN A 702 -53.88 54.37 -33.10
CA ASN A 702 -54.46 55.43 -33.91
C ASN A 702 -53.91 55.34 -35.35
N GLY A 703 -54.37 54.32 -36.08
CA GLY A 703 -53.98 54.07 -37.46
C GLY A 703 -54.40 52.69 -37.96
N ASP A 704 -54.02 52.35 -39.19
CA ASP A 704 -54.25 51.01 -39.73
C ASP A 704 -53.17 50.02 -39.26
N LYS A 705 -53.56 49.12 -38.36
CA LYS A 705 -52.69 48.06 -37.82
C LYS A 705 -52.33 47.01 -38.88
N THR A 706 -53.20 46.77 -39.86
CA THR A 706 -53.06 45.66 -40.80
C THR A 706 -51.97 45.90 -41.86
N SER A 707 -51.56 47.15 -42.05
CA SER A 707 -50.50 47.55 -42.99
C SER A 707 -49.13 47.79 -42.35
N LYS A 708 -49.03 47.84 -41.01
CA LYS A 708 -47.80 48.15 -40.26
C LYS A 708 -47.33 47.00 -39.37
N LEU A 709 -46.02 46.81 -39.29
CA LEU A 709 -45.41 45.93 -38.28
C LEU A 709 -45.55 46.54 -36.88
N ALA A 710 -45.53 45.70 -35.84
CA ALA A 710 -45.61 46.16 -34.46
C ALA A 710 -44.42 47.07 -34.08
N SER A 711 -43.23 46.79 -34.63
CA SER A 711 -42.00 47.57 -34.45
C SER A 711 -42.01 48.95 -35.12
N GLU A 712 -42.94 49.20 -36.03
CA GLU A 712 -43.09 50.49 -36.71
C GLU A 712 -43.97 51.48 -35.91
N ALA A 713 -44.64 51.01 -34.85
CA ALA A 713 -45.45 51.85 -33.98
C ALA A 713 -44.58 52.79 -33.13
N ARG A 714 -45.03 54.03 -32.96
CA ARG A 714 -44.43 55.03 -32.06
C ARG A 714 -45.32 55.25 -30.85
N ASN A 715 -44.74 55.68 -29.74
CA ASN A 715 -45.49 55.98 -28.52
C ASN A 715 -46.58 57.05 -28.72
N THR A 716 -46.43 57.93 -29.72
CA THR A 716 -47.43 58.93 -30.12
C THR A 716 -48.59 58.37 -30.93
N ASP A 717 -48.51 57.12 -31.39
CA ASP A 717 -49.52 56.50 -32.24
C ASP A 717 -50.66 55.87 -31.44
N PHE A 718 -50.71 56.07 -30.12
CA PHE A 718 -51.68 55.45 -29.23
C PHE A 718 -52.63 56.47 -28.61
N ILE A 719 -53.91 56.12 -28.59
CA ILE A 719 -54.96 56.91 -27.96
C ILE A 719 -55.57 56.16 -26.79
N PHE A 720 -55.98 56.90 -25.78
CA PHE A 720 -56.69 56.35 -24.63
C PHE A 720 -58.18 56.29 -24.90
N LYS A 721 -58.78 55.17 -24.52
CA LYS A 721 -60.21 54.97 -24.45
C LYS A 721 -60.61 54.71 -23.00
N LYS A 722 -61.76 55.19 -22.56
CA LYS A 722 -62.35 54.80 -21.27
C LYS A 722 -63.75 54.27 -21.53
N ASN A 723 -63.99 53.01 -21.19
CA ASN A 723 -65.22 52.29 -21.51
C ASN A 723 -65.60 52.32 -23.00
N GLY A 724 -64.60 52.31 -23.89
CA GLY A 724 -64.78 52.31 -25.35
C GLY A 724 -64.85 53.69 -26.02
N GLU A 725 -64.96 54.77 -25.25
CA GLU A 725 -65.00 56.15 -25.77
C GLU A 725 -63.64 56.83 -25.66
N ASN A 726 -63.34 57.78 -26.55
CA ASN A 726 -62.09 58.56 -26.47
C ASN A 726 -61.98 59.28 -25.13
N HIS A 727 -60.83 59.15 -24.46
CA HIS A 727 -60.61 59.70 -23.14
C HIS A 727 -59.33 60.54 -23.11
N ASN A 728 -59.43 61.75 -22.56
CA ASN A 728 -58.28 62.59 -22.23
C ASN A 728 -58.06 62.50 -20.72
N ILE A 729 -56.85 62.14 -20.32
CA ILE A 729 -56.45 62.06 -18.91
C ILE A 729 -56.39 63.49 -18.34
N ASP A 730 -56.81 63.64 -17.08
CA ASP A 730 -56.81 64.92 -16.33
C ASP A 730 -55.45 65.64 -16.47
N THR A 731 -55.48 66.95 -16.74
CA THR A 731 -54.27 67.76 -16.96
C THR A 731 -53.36 67.89 -15.74
N SER A 732 -53.87 67.57 -14.54
CA SER A 732 -53.08 67.47 -13.31
C SER A 732 -52.24 66.19 -13.22
N ILE A 733 -52.40 65.25 -14.15
CA ILE A 733 -51.72 63.95 -14.20
C ILE A 733 -50.79 63.92 -15.42
N THR A 734 -49.50 63.70 -15.18
CA THR A 734 -48.53 63.48 -16.27
C THR A 734 -48.65 62.05 -16.76
N THR A 735 -48.78 61.86 -18.08
CA THR A 735 -48.88 60.54 -18.72
C THR A 735 -47.63 60.25 -19.54
N SER A 736 -47.05 59.06 -19.37
CA SER A 736 -45.96 58.55 -20.20
C SER A 736 -46.37 57.24 -20.86
N ILE A 737 -46.14 57.14 -22.17
CA ILE A 737 -46.34 55.93 -22.97
C ILE A 737 -44.96 55.39 -23.38
N GLU A 738 -44.66 54.19 -22.91
CA GLU A 738 -43.43 53.46 -23.24
C GLU A 738 -43.81 52.19 -24.02
N ILE A 739 -43.28 52.03 -25.24
CA ILE A 739 -43.35 50.75 -25.94
C ILE A 739 -42.27 49.87 -25.33
N THR A 740 -42.66 48.74 -24.77
CA THR A 740 -41.73 47.80 -24.15
C THR A 740 -41.00 47.04 -25.26
N SER A 741 -39.80 47.51 -25.62
CA SER A 741 -39.12 47.11 -26.86
C SER A 741 -38.84 45.61 -26.99
N ASP A 742 -38.65 44.89 -25.87
CA ASP A 742 -38.47 43.43 -25.84
C ASP A 742 -39.79 42.64 -25.99
N LYS A 743 -40.94 43.32 -25.96
CA LYS A 743 -42.28 42.75 -26.11
C LYS A 743 -42.95 43.11 -27.42
N VAL A 744 -42.19 43.71 -28.34
CA VAL A 744 -42.60 43.92 -29.72
C VAL A 744 -42.36 42.63 -30.51
N ASP A 745 -43.43 42.03 -31.03
CA ASP A 745 -43.39 40.79 -31.79
C ASP A 745 -44.02 41.00 -33.17
N ASP A 746 -43.17 41.32 -34.15
CA ASP A 746 -43.57 41.47 -35.55
C ASP A 746 -44.05 40.16 -36.17
N TRP A 747 -43.67 39.01 -35.60
CA TRP A 747 -44.09 37.71 -36.11
C TRP A 747 -45.52 37.38 -35.68
N LYS A 748 -45.89 37.74 -34.44
CA LYS A 748 -47.26 37.60 -33.92
C LYS A 748 -48.15 38.80 -34.21
N GLY A 749 -47.58 39.95 -34.58
CA GLY A 749 -48.31 41.20 -34.81
C GLY A 749 -48.81 41.82 -33.51
N THR A 750 -47.97 41.83 -32.47
CA THR A 750 -48.33 42.29 -31.12
C THR A 750 -47.24 43.16 -30.50
N LEU A 751 -47.61 44.11 -29.63
CA LEU A 751 -46.68 44.85 -28.78
C LEU A 751 -47.29 45.12 -27.39
N GLU A 752 -46.43 45.38 -26.40
CA GLU A 752 -46.86 45.80 -25.06
C GLU A 752 -46.49 47.26 -24.77
N LEU A 753 -47.44 48.01 -24.23
CA LEU A 753 -47.30 49.41 -23.83
C LEU A 753 -47.33 49.52 -22.32
N LYS A 754 -46.33 50.19 -21.74
CA LYS A 754 -46.37 50.61 -20.34
C LYS A 754 -46.84 52.06 -20.28
N ILE A 755 -48.01 52.26 -19.69
CA ILE A 755 -48.62 53.56 -19.45
C ILE A 755 -48.36 53.94 -18.00
N THR A 756 -47.64 55.03 -17.77
CA THR A 756 -47.36 55.54 -16.42
C THR A 756 -48.11 56.86 -16.20
N LEU A 757 -48.89 56.93 -15.12
CA LEU A 757 -49.55 58.14 -14.65
C LEU A 757 -48.79 58.68 -13.44
N THR A 758 -48.67 60.00 -13.31
CA THR A 758 -47.97 60.64 -12.20
C THR A 758 -48.71 61.89 -11.74
N LYS A 759 -48.99 61.98 -10.44
CA LYS A 759 -49.67 63.14 -9.80
C LYS A 759 -48.94 63.48 -8.49
N GLY A 760 -48.24 64.62 -8.47
CA GLY A 760 -47.38 64.99 -7.35
C GLY A 760 -46.23 63.99 -7.17
N SER A 761 -46.10 63.40 -5.98
CA SER A 761 -45.13 62.32 -5.70
C SER A 761 -45.66 60.91 -5.99
N GLU A 762 -46.96 60.76 -6.27
CA GLU A 762 -47.55 59.48 -6.63
C GLU A 762 -47.28 59.18 -8.10
N ASN A 763 -46.78 57.98 -8.37
CA ASN A 763 -46.74 57.40 -9.70
C ASN A 763 -47.35 56.00 -9.65
N GLU A 764 -48.01 55.63 -10.74
CA GLU A 764 -48.57 54.30 -10.96
C GLU A 764 -48.52 53.95 -12.45
N PHE A 765 -48.34 52.68 -12.80
CA PHE A 765 -48.27 52.25 -14.19
C PHE A 765 -49.13 51.02 -14.47
N ARG A 766 -49.54 50.83 -15.73
CA ARG A 766 -50.13 49.59 -16.21
C ARG A 766 -49.61 49.21 -17.59
N ILE A 767 -49.58 47.90 -17.85
CA ILE A 767 -49.17 47.34 -19.14
C ILE A 767 -50.41 46.97 -19.97
N PHE A 768 -50.42 47.36 -21.24
CA PHE A 768 -51.47 47.08 -22.21
C PHE A 768 -50.91 46.33 -23.40
N VAL A 769 -51.57 45.25 -23.81
CA VAL A 769 -51.19 44.50 -25.02
C VAL A 769 -52.01 44.99 -26.20
N VAL A 770 -51.34 45.48 -27.25
CA VAL A 770 -51.99 45.86 -28.51
C VAL A 770 -51.72 44.77 -29.55
N LYS A 771 -52.78 44.27 -30.16
CA LYS A 771 -52.76 43.14 -31.10
C LYS A 771 -53.21 43.56 -32.51
N ASP A 772 -53.04 42.62 -33.45
CA ASP A 772 -53.53 42.68 -34.83
C ASP A 772 -52.71 43.58 -35.77
N PHE A 773 -51.42 43.79 -35.47
CA PHE A 773 -50.48 44.38 -36.42
C PHE A 773 -50.19 43.40 -37.58
N LYS A 774 -49.67 43.94 -38.70
CA LYS A 774 -49.16 43.14 -39.81
C LYS A 774 -48.11 42.16 -39.29
N LYS A 775 -48.23 40.89 -39.69
CA LYS A 775 -47.24 39.86 -39.36
C LYS A 775 -46.13 39.83 -40.40
N LYS A 776 -44.90 39.64 -39.95
CA LYS A 776 -43.72 39.44 -40.79
C LYS A 776 -43.76 38.05 -41.45
N GLU A 777 -43.36 37.98 -42.73
CA GLU A 777 -43.38 36.74 -43.51
C GLU A 777 -42.27 35.77 -43.07
N PHE A 778 -42.64 34.52 -42.73
CA PHE A 778 -41.72 33.49 -42.23
C PHE A 778 -41.62 32.29 -43.17
N ASN A 779 -40.40 31.89 -43.53
CA ASN A 779 -40.12 30.72 -44.36
C ASN A 779 -38.96 29.90 -43.77
N ILE A 780 -39.27 28.74 -43.18
CA ILE A 780 -38.29 27.83 -42.55
C ILE A 780 -37.18 27.38 -43.50
N GLU A 781 -37.46 27.22 -44.80
CA GLU A 781 -36.46 26.72 -45.75
C GLU A 781 -35.36 27.74 -46.07
N SER A 782 -35.65 29.02 -45.90
CA SER A 782 -34.63 30.06 -46.04
C SER A 782 -33.53 29.99 -44.97
N TYR A 783 -33.74 29.25 -43.88
CA TYR A 783 -32.77 29.12 -42.79
C TYR A 783 -31.81 27.93 -42.94
N LYS A 784 -32.08 26.98 -43.84
CA LYS A 784 -31.17 25.85 -44.10
C LYS A 784 -29.76 26.31 -44.48
N SER A 785 -29.65 27.38 -45.28
CA SER A 785 -28.38 27.95 -45.71
C SER A 785 -27.65 28.75 -44.63
N LYS A 786 -28.32 29.11 -43.53
CA LYS A 786 -27.75 29.84 -42.40
C LYS A 786 -27.20 28.93 -41.30
N ILE A 787 -27.66 27.69 -41.23
CA ILE A 787 -27.19 26.71 -40.24
C ILE A 787 -25.74 26.35 -40.53
N ASN A 788 -24.86 26.64 -39.57
CA ASN A 788 -23.47 26.22 -39.62
C ASN A 788 -23.13 25.38 -38.38
N ILE A 789 -23.02 24.07 -38.59
CA ILE A 789 -22.75 23.11 -37.51
C ILE A 789 -21.24 23.02 -37.29
N ASN A 790 -20.74 23.49 -36.15
CA ASN A 790 -19.31 23.43 -35.81
C ASN A 790 -19.10 22.94 -34.39
N LEU A 791 -17.94 22.33 -34.13
CA LEU A 791 -17.49 22.07 -32.75
C LEU A 791 -17.28 23.40 -32.02
N VAL A 792 -17.77 23.47 -30.78
CA VAL A 792 -17.54 24.60 -29.88
C VAL A 792 -16.05 24.71 -29.54
N ASP A 793 -15.39 23.57 -29.32
CA ASP A 793 -13.95 23.48 -29.09
C ASP A 793 -13.30 22.48 -30.06
N GLN A 794 -12.41 23.00 -30.90
CA GLN A 794 -11.64 22.24 -31.89
C GLN A 794 -10.68 21.23 -31.24
N SER A 795 -10.29 21.41 -29.97
CA SER A 795 -9.48 20.43 -29.23
C SER A 795 -10.20 19.08 -29.09
N SER A 796 -11.53 19.05 -29.23
CA SER A 796 -12.33 17.83 -29.20
C SER A 796 -11.97 16.84 -30.32
N LEU A 797 -11.32 17.29 -31.40
CA LEU A 797 -10.79 16.43 -32.45
C LEU A 797 -9.67 15.49 -31.96
N THR A 798 -9.02 15.77 -30.82
CA THR A 798 -8.05 14.85 -30.21
C THR A 798 -8.71 13.67 -29.48
N LYS A 799 -10.04 13.54 -29.55
CA LYS A 799 -10.82 12.45 -28.97
C LYS A 799 -11.47 11.63 -30.08
N ASN A 800 -12.00 10.46 -29.72
CA ASN A 800 -12.87 9.68 -30.60
C ASN A 800 -14.22 10.39 -30.81
N ALA A 801 -14.81 10.26 -32.00
CA ALA A 801 -16.10 10.86 -32.36
C ALA A 801 -17.23 10.43 -31.42
N SER A 802 -17.19 9.21 -30.88
CA SER A 802 -18.18 8.70 -29.90
C SER A 802 -18.18 9.40 -28.54
N LYS A 803 -17.21 10.27 -28.28
CA LYS A 803 -17.13 11.07 -27.05
C LYS A 803 -17.76 12.46 -27.17
N ILE A 804 -18.21 12.83 -28.37
CA ILE A 804 -18.85 14.12 -28.63
C ILE A 804 -20.33 14.05 -28.27
N ASN A 805 -20.82 15.06 -27.56
CA ASN A 805 -22.22 15.22 -27.18
C ASN A 805 -22.83 16.50 -27.79
N GLU A 806 -24.13 16.72 -27.59
CA GLU A 806 -24.86 17.83 -28.21
C GLU A 806 -24.40 19.22 -27.77
N ASN A 807 -23.85 19.35 -26.57
CA ASN A 807 -23.34 20.62 -26.02
C ASN A 807 -21.98 20.99 -26.64
N ASP A 808 -21.28 20.03 -27.23
CA ASP A 808 -20.01 20.26 -27.92
C ASP A 808 -20.22 20.86 -29.33
N LEU A 809 -21.48 21.09 -29.75
CA LEU A 809 -21.85 21.56 -31.09
C LEU A 809 -22.59 22.89 -31.06
N SER A 810 -22.10 23.83 -31.86
CA SER A 810 -22.76 25.09 -32.22
C SER A 810 -23.44 24.96 -33.59
N ILE A 811 -24.56 25.63 -33.80
CA ILE A 811 -25.35 25.55 -35.05
C ILE A 811 -25.44 26.89 -35.81
N GLY A 812 -24.76 27.93 -35.32
CA GLY A 812 -24.59 29.20 -36.03
C GLY A 812 -25.82 30.10 -36.12
N LEU A 813 -26.90 29.81 -35.40
CA LEU A 813 -28.06 30.72 -35.29
C LEU A 813 -27.82 31.79 -34.21
N SER A 814 -28.29 33.00 -34.47
CA SER A 814 -28.42 34.02 -33.41
C SER A 814 -29.50 33.62 -32.40
N GLU A 815 -29.44 34.19 -31.19
CA GLU A 815 -30.42 33.91 -30.13
C GLU A 815 -31.86 34.25 -30.55
N GLU A 816 -32.03 35.32 -31.33
CA GLU A 816 -33.33 35.72 -31.89
C GLU A 816 -33.82 34.74 -32.96
N GLU A 817 -32.94 34.22 -33.81
CA GLU A 817 -33.31 33.22 -34.81
C GLU A 817 -33.61 31.86 -34.19
N ALA A 818 -32.88 31.48 -33.13
CA ALA A 818 -33.10 30.21 -32.42
C ALA A 818 -34.49 30.16 -31.77
N LYS A 819 -35.02 31.28 -31.27
CA LYS A 819 -36.37 31.38 -30.69
C LYS A 819 -37.49 31.05 -31.69
N LEU A 820 -37.21 31.13 -32.98
CA LEU A 820 -38.18 30.81 -34.05
C LEU A 820 -38.38 29.30 -34.23
N PHE A 821 -37.53 28.46 -33.62
CA PHE A 821 -37.52 27.02 -33.85
C PHE A 821 -37.46 26.19 -32.56
N THR A 822 -38.06 25.01 -32.59
CA THR A 822 -37.66 23.91 -31.72
C THR A 822 -36.57 23.11 -32.43
N ILE A 823 -35.41 22.95 -31.79
CA ILE A 823 -34.20 22.38 -32.43
C ILE A 823 -33.83 21.05 -31.77
N THR A 824 -33.68 20.00 -32.57
CA THR A 824 -33.22 18.69 -32.10
C THR A 824 -31.99 18.25 -32.89
N LYS A 825 -30.99 17.68 -32.19
CA LYS A 825 -29.74 17.18 -32.78
C LYS A 825 -29.66 15.66 -32.64
N THR A 826 -29.19 14.97 -33.66
CA THR A 826 -28.91 13.52 -33.61
C THR A 826 -27.49 13.28 -34.08
N LEU A 827 -26.72 12.51 -33.31
CA LEU A 827 -25.29 12.25 -33.55
C LEU A 827 -25.05 10.78 -33.94
N LYS A 828 -24.27 10.54 -34.99
CA LYS A 828 -23.78 9.20 -35.35
C LYS A 828 -22.26 9.22 -35.51
N ALA A 829 -21.56 8.58 -34.57
CA ALA A 829 -20.11 8.52 -34.54
C ALA A 829 -19.55 7.32 -35.32
N ASP A 830 -18.44 7.55 -36.02
CA ASP A 830 -17.61 6.53 -36.66
C ASP A 830 -16.15 6.70 -36.23
N ASP A 831 -15.80 6.04 -35.12
CA ASP A 831 -14.44 6.06 -34.56
C ASP A 831 -13.40 5.36 -35.44
N VAL A 832 -13.83 4.56 -36.42
CA VAL A 832 -12.92 3.87 -37.34
C VAL A 832 -12.37 4.86 -38.37
N ASN A 833 -13.24 5.68 -38.93
CA ASN A 833 -12.88 6.69 -39.93
C ASN A 833 -12.60 8.06 -39.30
N GLY A 834 -12.82 8.23 -37.99
CA GLY A 834 -12.60 9.49 -37.30
C GLY A 834 -13.61 10.56 -37.71
N THR A 835 -14.87 10.17 -37.93
CA THR A 835 -15.93 11.06 -38.43
C THR A 835 -17.17 11.05 -37.53
N LEU A 836 -17.92 12.16 -37.56
CA LEU A 836 -19.18 12.35 -36.82
C LEU A 836 -20.23 12.94 -37.77
N GLU A 837 -21.32 12.20 -38.02
CA GLU A 837 -22.50 12.72 -38.73
C GLU A 837 -23.43 13.40 -37.72
N VAL A 838 -23.74 14.67 -37.96
CA VAL A 838 -24.65 15.50 -37.15
C VAL A 838 -25.89 15.82 -37.98
N ILE A 839 -27.06 15.45 -37.48
CA ILE A 839 -28.36 15.74 -38.08
C ILE A 839 -29.07 16.76 -37.19
N VAL A 840 -29.35 17.95 -37.73
CA VAL A 840 -30.10 19.01 -37.05
C VAL A 840 -31.49 19.10 -37.68
N LYS A 841 -32.52 18.99 -36.84
CA LYS A 841 -33.92 19.18 -37.22
C LYS A 841 -34.47 20.45 -36.56
N LEU A 842 -35.01 21.34 -37.38
CA LEU A 842 -35.69 22.57 -36.98
C LEU A 842 -37.20 22.38 -37.14
N VAL A 843 -37.99 22.75 -36.13
CA VAL A 843 -39.47 22.74 -36.16
C VAL A 843 -39.97 24.17 -35.94
N ASP A 844 -40.87 24.64 -36.80
CA ASP A 844 -41.43 25.99 -36.80
C ASP A 844 -42.27 26.31 -35.53
N ASN A 845 -41.81 27.29 -34.73
CA ASN A 845 -42.54 27.81 -33.56
C ASN A 845 -43.32 29.11 -33.84
N VAL A 846 -43.26 29.63 -35.07
CA VAL A 846 -43.82 30.93 -35.47
C VAL A 846 -45.22 30.79 -36.06
N THR A 847 -45.40 29.87 -37.01
CA THR A 847 -46.66 29.78 -37.79
C THR A 847 -47.66 28.77 -37.26
N GLY A 848 -47.27 27.93 -36.30
CA GLY A 848 -48.11 26.88 -35.72
C GLY A 848 -48.40 25.70 -36.66
N ASN A 849 -47.82 25.67 -37.86
CA ASN A 849 -48.09 24.67 -38.89
C ASN A 849 -47.19 23.41 -38.83
N ASN A 850 -46.39 23.24 -37.77
CA ASN A 850 -45.46 22.11 -37.59
C ASN A 850 -44.54 21.83 -38.80
N ASN A 851 -44.20 22.85 -39.58
CA ASN A 851 -43.25 22.69 -40.69
C ASN A 851 -41.85 22.35 -40.14
N GLU A 852 -41.13 21.47 -40.84
CA GLU A 852 -39.83 20.96 -40.39
C GLU A 852 -38.75 21.09 -41.48
N ALA A 853 -37.52 21.38 -41.07
CA ALA A 853 -36.33 21.37 -41.92
C ALA A 853 -35.24 20.48 -41.31
N ILE A 854 -34.62 19.64 -42.13
CA ILE A 854 -33.52 18.75 -41.72
C ILE A 854 -32.23 19.16 -42.45
N ILE A 855 -31.15 19.26 -41.69
CA ILE A 855 -29.80 19.56 -42.15
C ILE A 855 -28.86 18.47 -41.64
N THR A 856 -28.03 17.90 -42.51
CA THR A 856 -27.01 16.91 -42.14
C THR A 856 -25.62 17.46 -42.47
N LYS A 857 -24.67 17.35 -41.54
CA LYS A 857 -23.26 17.67 -41.75
C LYS A 857 -22.37 16.59 -41.16
N THR A 858 -21.31 16.23 -41.89
CA THR A 858 -20.25 15.36 -41.40
C THR A 858 -19.07 16.20 -40.93
N ILE A 859 -18.58 15.94 -39.73
CA ILE A 859 -17.36 16.52 -39.16
C ILE A 859 -16.28 15.43 -39.17
N GLU A 860 -15.12 15.74 -39.73
CA GLU A 860 -13.99 14.82 -39.87
C GLU A 860 -12.80 15.26 -39.00
N GLY A 861 -11.80 14.38 -38.84
CA GLY A 861 -10.54 14.70 -38.15
C GLY A 861 -10.45 14.26 -36.69
N PHE A 862 -11.40 13.44 -36.21
CA PHE A 862 -11.32 12.82 -34.89
C PHE A 862 -10.23 11.75 -34.83
N VAL A 863 -9.74 11.46 -33.63
CA VAL A 863 -8.77 10.37 -33.42
C VAL A 863 -9.40 9.04 -33.85
N THR A 864 -8.67 8.31 -34.70
CA THR A 864 -9.07 7.00 -35.18
C THR A 864 -8.70 5.92 -34.15
N ASP A 865 -9.61 4.97 -33.90
CA ASP A 865 -9.34 3.81 -33.07
C ASP A 865 -9.23 2.56 -33.93
N GLU A 866 -8.00 2.18 -34.30
CA GLU A 866 -7.77 0.99 -35.12
C GLU A 866 -8.32 -0.29 -34.48
N ALA A 867 -8.39 -0.35 -33.14
CA ALA A 867 -8.96 -1.47 -32.41
C ALA A 867 -10.46 -1.66 -32.73
N ALA A 868 -11.18 -0.60 -33.12
CA ALA A 868 -12.59 -0.66 -33.48
C ALA A 868 -12.86 -1.44 -34.79
N LYS A 869 -11.83 -1.69 -35.61
CA LYS A 869 -11.90 -2.57 -36.80
C LYS A 869 -12.00 -4.06 -36.43
N TYR A 870 -11.71 -4.44 -35.19
CA TYR A 870 -11.67 -5.83 -34.74
C TYR A 870 -12.95 -6.21 -33.98
N ALA A 871 -13.31 -7.50 -34.04
CA ALA A 871 -14.51 -8.03 -33.39
C ALA A 871 -14.46 -7.90 -31.86
N ASN A 872 -13.26 -7.84 -31.28
CA ASN A 872 -13.03 -7.53 -29.87
C ASN A 872 -11.85 -6.53 -29.76
N PRO A 873 -12.14 -5.22 -29.58
CA PRO A 873 -11.12 -4.18 -29.47
C PRO A 873 -10.17 -4.33 -28.28
N GLU A 874 -10.66 -4.80 -27.12
CA GLU A 874 -9.84 -5.03 -25.93
C GLU A 874 -8.82 -6.14 -26.15
N LEU A 875 -9.23 -7.20 -26.84
CA LEU A 875 -8.33 -8.27 -27.26
C LEU A 875 -7.23 -7.77 -28.21
N TYR A 876 -7.56 -6.92 -29.19
CA TYR A 876 -6.54 -6.36 -30.10
C TYR A 876 -5.49 -5.55 -29.33
N ARG A 877 -5.93 -4.71 -28.38
CA ARG A 877 -5.03 -3.93 -27.52
C ARG A 877 -4.13 -4.84 -26.68
N ALA A 878 -4.70 -5.85 -26.02
CA ALA A 878 -3.93 -6.82 -25.24
C ALA A 878 -2.97 -7.65 -26.11
N SER A 879 -3.32 -7.87 -27.38
CA SER A 879 -2.47 -8.59 -28.33
C SER A 879 -1.25 -7.79 -28.76
N LYS A 880 -1.39 -6.46 -28.94
CA LYS A 880 -0.27 -5.55 -29.21
C LYS A 880 0.74 -5.50 -28.07
N THR A 881 0.27 -5.59 -26.83
CA THR A 881 1.11 -5.51 -25.63
C THR A 881 1.63 -6.88 -25.16
N GLY A 882 1.21 -7.98 -25.77
CA GLY A 882 1.61 -9.33 -25.37
C GLY A 882 1.08 -9.73 -23.98
N THR A 883 -0.11 -9.24 -23.61
CA THR A 883 -0.70 -9.45 -22.28
C THR A 883 -2.03 -10.21 -22.34
N VAL A 884 -2.33 -10.92 -23.42
CA VAL A 884 -3.58 -11.68 -23.59
C VAL A 884 -3.65 -12.86 -22.62
N PHE A 885 -2.51 -13.50 -22.37
CA PHE A 885 -2.42 -14.65 -21.47
C PHE A 885 -1.74 -14.27 -20.15
N ASP A 886 -2.37 -14.60 -19.04
CA ASP A 886 -1.72 -14.62 -17.73
C ASP A 886 -1.10 -16.01 -17.53
N THR A 887 0.23 -16.04 -17.40
CA THR A 887 1.04 -17.24 -17.20
C THR A 887 1.70 -17.26 -15.82
N SER A 888 1.33 -16.36 -14.91
CA SER A 888 1.92 -16.24 -13.57
C SER A 888 1.77 -17.51 -12.71
N LYS A 889 0.80 -18.37 -13.05
CA LYS A 889 0.51 -19.63 -12.38
C LYS A 889 1.01 -20.86 -13.16
N LEU A 890 1.72 -20.66 -14.27
CA LEU A 890 2.23 -21.74 -15.10
C LEU A 890 3.50 -22.33 -14.48
N THR A 891 3.44 -23.61 -14.13
CA THR A 891 4.61 -24.36 -13.64
C THR A 891 5.45 -24.91 -14.80
N LYS A 892 6.71 -25.24 -14.53
CA LYS A 892 7.60 -25.89 -15.52
C LYS A 892 7.04 -27.22 -16.02
N GLU A 893 6.41 -28.00 -15.14
CA GLU A 893 5.77 -29.28 -15.49
C GLU A 893 4.59 -29.07 -16.45
N GLN A 894 3.73 -28.11 -16.16
CA GLN A 894 2.62 -27.73 -17.05
C GLN A 894 3.13 -27.18 -18.39
N ALA A 895 4.20 -26.39 -18.39
CA ALA A 895 4.85 -25.91 -19.62
C ALA A 895 5.44 -27.07 -20.46
N LEU A 896 6.04 -28.06 -19.79
CA LEU A 896 6.55 -29.29 -20.44
C LEU A 896 5.41 -30.12 -21.04
N LEU A 897 4.27 -30.24 -20.35
CA LEU A 897 3.08 -30.91 -20.89
C LEU A 897 2.56 -30.22 -22.17
N ILE A 898 2.55 -28.88 -22.20
CA ILE A 898 2.20 -28.13 -23.42
C ILE A 898 3.23 -28.43 -24.52
N LYS A 899 4.53 -28.39 -24.21
CA LYS A 899 5.62 -28.70 -25.15
C LYS A 899 5.51 -30.11 -25.73
N ASP A 900 5.20 -31.12 -24.92
CA ASP A 900 5.05 -32.50 -25.36
C ASP A 900 3.74 -32.75 -26.13
N TYR A 901 2.65 -32.07 -25.78
CA TYR A 901 1.42 -32.08 -26.58
C TYR A 901 1.65 -31.52 -27.99
N VAL A 902 2.44 -30.45 -28.10
CA VAL A 902 2.70 -29.75 -29.36
C VAL A 902 3.56 -30.55 -30.34
N LYS A 903 4.32 -31.55 -29.86
CA LYS A 903 4.99 -32.53 -30.74
C LYS A 903 4.01 -33.30 -31.63
N ASN A 904 2.76 -33.50 -31.18
CA ASN A 904 1.73 -34.25 -31.89
C ASN A 904 0.60 -33.37 -32.45
N TYR A 905 0.33 -32.20 -31.85
CA TYR A 905 -0.74 -31.29 -32.28
C TYR A 905 -0.37 -29.81 -32.04
N SER A 906 -0.28 -28.99 -33.10
CA SER A 906 0.24 -27.62 -33.00
C SER A 906 -0.77 -26.53 -32.58
N ILE A 907 -1.98 -26.89 -32.13
CA ILE A 907 -3.10 -25.94 -31.98
C ILE A 907 -3.82 -26.07 -30.63
N LEU A 908 -3.95 -24.95 -29.93
CA LEU A 908 -4.76 -24.79 -28.71
C LEU A 908 -6.08 -24.08 -29.00
N ARG A 909 -7.08 -24.28 -28.13
CA ARG A 909 -8.42 -23.70 -28.24
C ARG A 909 -8.75 -22.77 -27.07
N LEU A 910 -9.53 -21.73 -27.36
CA LEU A 910 -10.15 -20.85 -26.37
C LEU A 910 -11.66 -21.02 -26.40
N ASN A 911 -12.24 -21.21 -25.23
CA ASN A 911 -13.68 -21.22 -25.06
C ASN A 911 -14.16 -19.82 -24.65
N ASN A 912 -15.14 -19.29 -25.38
CA ASN A 912 -15.66 -17.93 -25.22
C ASN A 912 -16.21 -17.60 -23.82
N ASN A 913 -16.43 -18.60 -22.97
CA ASN A 913 -17.12 -18.43 -21.68
C ASN A 913 -16.26 -18.74 -20.44
N GLU A 914 -15.00 -19.12 -20.59
CA GLU A 914 -14.25 -19.70 -19.46
C GLU A 914 -12.85 -19.15 -19.20
N ASN A 915 -12.36 -18.16 -19.96
CA ASN A 915 -10.99 -17.62 -19.85
C ASN A 915 -9.88 -18.68 -19.78
N LYS A 916 -10.15 -19.90 -20.27
CA LYS A 916 -9.28 -21.07 -20.17
C LYS A 916 -8.74 -21.45 -21.54
N VAL A 917 -7.46 -21.80 -21.56
CA VAL A 917 -6.80 -22.43 -22.71
C VAL A 917 -7.02 -23.94 -22.63
N ARG A 918 -7.34 -24.59 -23.75
CA ARG A 918 -7.66 -26.03 -23.80
C ARG A 918 -6.99 -26.74 -24.97
N TYR A 919 -6.80 -28.04 -24.82
CA TYR A 919 -6.38 -28.94 -25.89
C TYR A 919 -7.18 -30.24 -25.91
N ASN A 920 -7.13 -30.97 -27.04
CA ASN A 920 -7.81 -32.26 -27.20
C ASN A 920 -6.78 -33.38 -27.24
N GLN A 921 -6.90 -34.39 -26.38
CA GLN A 921 -6.11 -35.62 -26.50
C GLN A 921 -7.03 -36.71 -27.07
N GLY A 922 -6.82 -37.08 -28.34
CA GLY A 922 -7.71 -38.01 -29.05
C GLY A 922 -9.09 -37.42 -29.38
N ASP A 923 -10.05 -38.28 -29.73
CA ASP A 923 -11.30 -37.84 -30.38
C ASP A 923 -12.33 -37.17 -29.46
N LYS A 924 -12.24 -37.22 -28.11
CA LYS A 924 -13.35 -36.73 -27.25
C LYS A 924 -13.02 -36.09 -25.89
N LYS A 925 -11.79 -36.07 -25.39
CA LYS A 925 -11.47 -35.45 -24.08
C LYS A 925 -10.81 -34.07 -24.23
N LYS A 926 -11.48 -33.03 -23.71
CA LYS A 926 -10.99 -31.66 -23.62
C LYS A 926 -10.25 -31.48 -22.29
N TYR A 927 -8.97 -31.13 -22.35
CA TYR A 927 -8.15 -30.84 -21.17
C TYR A 927 -7.93 -29.32 -21.06
N VAL A 928 -7.94 -28.80 -19.83
CA VAL A 928 -7.59 -27.41 -19.54
C VAL A 928 -6.08 -27.33 -19.37
N VAL A 929 -5.46 -26.35 -20.03
CA VAL A 929 -4.07 -26.00 -19.75
C VAL A 929 -4.07 -25.24 -18.43
N GLU A 930 -3.70 -25.93 -17.36
CA GLU A 930 -3.58 -25.31 -16.05
C GLU A 930 -2.45 -24.26 -16.03
N GLY A 931 -2.64 -23.22 -15.21
CA GLY A 931 -1.66 -22.15 -15.08
C GLY A 931 -1.70 -21.07 -16.17
N ILE A 932 -2.54 -21.22 -17.22
CA ILE A 932 -2.74 -20.20 -18.26
C ILE A 932 -4.22 -19.79 -18.36
N THR A 933 -4.49 -18.50 -18.19
CA THR A 933 -5.82 -17.91 -18.39
C THR A 933 -5.77 -16.70 -19.32
N THR A 934 -6.88 -16.34 -19.96
CA THR A 934 -6.96 -15.06 -20.69
C THR A 934 -7.22 -13.91 -19.71
N THR A 935 -6.53 -12.79 -19.89
CA THR A 935 -6.74 -11.55 -19.11
C THR A 935 -7.98 -10.79 -19.58
N ILE A 936 -8.42 -11.05 -20.81
CA ILE A 936 -9.61 -10.45 -21.43
C ILE A 936 -10.78 -11.44 -21.35
N ALA A 937 -11.95 -10.93 -20.98
CA ALA A 937 -13.18 -11.71 -20.95
C ALA A 937 -13.73 -11.93 -22.38
N LYS A 938 -14.45 -13.05 -22.58
CA LYS A 938 -15.12 -13.37 -23.86
C LYS A 938 -14.17 -13.44 -25.06
N VAL A 939 -13.02 -14.09 -24.86
CA VAL A 939 -12.10 -14.44 -25.95
C VAL A 939 -12.37 -15.88 -26.38
N GLY A 940 -12.81 -16.06 -27.62
CA GLY A 940 -13.17 -17.36 -28.17
C GLY A 940 -12.41 -17.65 -29.45
N SER A 941 -11.87 -18.87 -29.59
CA SER A 941 -11.43 -19.36 -30.89
C SER A 941 -12.49 -20.24 -31.56
N HIS A 942 -13.49 -20.74 -30.84
CA HIS A 942 -14.59 -21.55 -31.39
C HIS A 942 -15.94 -21.17 -30.79
N GLY A 943 -17.01 -21.19 -31.59
CA GLY A 943 -18.39 -20.91 -31.19
C GLY A 943 -19.34 -20.88 -32.39
N SER A 944 -20.59 -21.36 -32.22
CA SER A 944 -21.64 -21.27 -33.23
C SER A 944 -22.26 -19.87 -33.20
N GLY A 945 -22.07 -19.08 -34.27
CA GLY A 945 -22.57 -17.71 -34.37
C GLY A 945 -21.60 -16.68 -33.78
N THR A 946 -20.97 -15.88 -34.66
CA THR A 946 -20.33 -14.56 -34.43
C THR A 946 -19.32 -14.35 -33.29
N SER A 947 -19.02 -15.31 -32.43
CA SER A 947 -18.20 -15.10 -31.22
C SER A 947 -16.73 -15.54 -31.33
N THR A 948 -16.21 -15.72 -32.55
CA THR A 948 -14.78 -16.02 -32.74
C THR A 948 -14.02 -14.69 -32.77
N THR A 949 -13.14 -14.48 -31.80
CA THR A 949 -12.35 -13.25 -31.66
C THR A 949 -10.87 -13.46 -31.96
N ILE A 950 -10.39 -14.72 -31.89
CA ILE A 950 -9.04 -15.14 -32.26
C ILE A 950 -9.07 -16.28 -33.30
N THR A 951 -8.15 -16.25 -34.27
CA THR A 951 -7.88 -17.35 -35.19
C THR A 951 -6.37 -17.58 -35.41
N LEU A 952 -6.02 -18.64 -36.14
CA LEU A 952 -4.63 -18.98 -36.45
C LEU A 952 -4.01 -18.04 -37.48
N PRO A 953 -2.68 -17.81 -37.42
CA PRO A 953 -1.92 -17.22 -38.51
C PRO A 953 -2.08 -18.03 -39.80
N LYS A 954 -2.35 -17.38 -40.95
CA LYS A 954 -2.28 -18.04 -42.26
C LYS A 954 -0.82 -18.44 -42.51
N ASN A 955 -0.52 -19.73 -42.51
CA ASN A 955 0.83 -20.24 -42.76
C ASN A 955 1.05 -20.33 -44.29
N LYS A 956 2.19 -19.86 -44.81
CA LYS A 956 2.43 -19.71 -46.27
C LYS A 956 2.36 -21.02 -47.09
N ASN A 957 2.35 -22.19 -46.46
CA ASN A 957 2.46 -23.50 -47.12
C ASN A 957 1.27 -24.46 -46.91
N THR A 958 0.12 -24.01 -46.37
CA THR A 958 -1.08 -24.87 -46.28
C THR A 958 -2.34 -24.13 -46.69
N GLU A 959 -2.96 -24.54 -47.80
CA GLU A 959 -4.22 -24.00 -48.35
C GLU A 959 -5.47 -24.24 -47.49
N ILE A 960 -5.33 -24.57 -46.20
CA ILE A 960 -6.48 -24.84 -45.32
C ILE A 960 -6.80 -23.56 -44.52
N SER A 961 -7.52 -22.65 -45.18
CA SER A 961 -7.78 -21.25 -44.76
C SER A 961 -8.67 -21.03 -43.52
N ASN A 962 -9.09 -22.08 -42.79
CA ASN A 962 -10.13 -21.94 -41.76
C ASN A 962 -9.87 -22.68 -40.44
N ARG A 963 -8.63 -23.04 -40.12
CA ARG A 963 -8.34 -23.63 -38.80
C ARG A 963 -8.38 -22.54 -37.73
N LYS A 964 -9.25 -22.76 -36.73
CA LYS A 964 -9.45 -21.89 -35.59
C LYS A 964 -8.55 -22.32 -34.42
N GLY A 965 -7.96 -21.37 -33.69
CA GLY A 965 -7.13 -21.68 -32.53
C GLY A 965 -5.98 -20.72 -32.29
N ILE A 966 -5.12 -21.08 -31.34
CA ILE A 966 -3.84 -20.45 -31.05
C ILE A 966 -2.75 -21.42 -31.48
N GLN A 967 -1.74 -20.93 -32.20
CA GLN A 967 -0.58 -21.73 -32.58
C GLN A 967 0.42 -21.75 -31.43
N VAL A 968 1.00 -22.91 -31.16
CA VAL A 968 2.09 -23.02 -30.19
C VAL A 968 3.40 -23.19 -30.92
N VAL A 969 4.39 -22.37 -30.55
CA VAL A 969 5.69 -22.33 -31.22
C VAL A 969 6.80 -22.40 -30.17
N ILE A 970 7.84 -23.18 -30.44
CA ILE A 970 9.04 -23.23 -29.60
C ILE A 970 10.21 -22.66 -30.41
N ARG A 971 10.83 -21.59 -29.91
CA ARG A 971 12.01 -20.95 -30.51
C ARG A 971 13.06 -20.78 -29.42
N ASN A 972 14.29 -21.24 -29.66
CA ASN A 972 15.41 -21.09 -28.72
C ASN A 972 15.08 -21.56 -27.29
N ASN A 973 14.42 -22.71 -27.16
CA ASN A 973 13.97 -23.25 -25.87
C ASN A 973 12.98 -22.36 -25.09
N VAL A 974 12.25 -21.48 -25.79
CA VAL A 974 11.17 -20.66 -25.22
C VAL A 974 9.85 -21.02 -25.91
N LEU A 975 8.80 -21.19 -25.11
CA LEU A 975 7.42 -21.46 -25.53
C LEU A 975 6.70 -20.13 -25.85
N TYR A 976 6.11 -20.04 -27.04
CA TYR A 976 5.30 -18.91 -27.50
C TYR A 976 3.90 -19.36 -27.92
N PHE A 977 2.92 -18.48 -27.70
CA PHE A 977 1.60 -18.57 -28.33
C PHE A 977 1.51 -17.52 -29.44
N GLU A 978 1.03 -17.92 -30.62
CA GLU A 978 0.85 -17.04 -31.78
C GLU A 978 -0.59 -17.09 -32.31
N TRP A 979 -1.14 -15.92 -32.67
CA TRP A 979 -2.53 -15.80 -33.10
C TRP A 979 -2.81 -14.54 -33.94
N VAL A 980 -4.03 -14.45 -34.46
CA VAL A 980 -4.55 -13.30 -35.23
C VAL A 980 -5.89 -12.87 -34.65
N CYS A 981 -6.13 -11.56 -34.54
CA CYS A 981 -7.43 -11.02 -34.13
C CYS A 981 -8.42 -10.99 -35.31
N VAL A 982 -9.69 -11.33 -35.06
CA VAL A 982 -10.74 -11.35 -36.10
C VAL A 982 -11.29 -9.94 -36.37
N LEU A 983 -11.51 -9.59 -37.64
CA LEU A 983 -12.09 -8.31 -38.04
C LEU A 983 -13.60 -8.24 -37.74
N LYS A 984 -14.10 -7.06 -37.36
CA LYS A 984 -15.52 -6.81 -37.05
C LYS A 984 -16.36 -7.05 -38.32
N GLY A 985 -17.41 -7.87 -38.21
CA GLY A 985 -18.30 -8.21 -39.32
C GLY A 985 -17.79 -9.29 -40.30
N ASN A 986 -16.55 -9.79 -40.12
CA ASN A 986 -15.99 -10.87 -40.95
C ASN A 986 -15.67 -12.13 -40.10
N LYS A 987 -15.60 -13.31 -40.73
CA LYS A 987 -15.12 -14.55 -40.09
C LYS A 987 -13.62 -14.77 -40.26
N GLU A 988 -12.96 -13.96 -41.09
CA GLU A 988 -11.51 -14.02 -41.32
C GLU A 988 -10.70 -13.24 -40.28
N GLY A 989 -9.52 -13.76 -39.95
CA GLY A 989 -8.51 -13.04 -39.17
C GLY A 989 -7.92 -11.87 -39.97
N GLY A 990 -7.45 -10.83 -39.27
CA GLY A 990 -6.60 -9.80 -39.86
C GLY A 990 -5.29 -10.35 -40.44
N SER A 991 -4.45 -9.48 -40.99
CA SER A 991 -3.14 -9.86 -41.52
C SER A 991 -2.03 -9.90 -40.46
N GLU A 992 -2.24 -9.26 -39.31
CA GLU A 992 -1.24 -9.14 -38.26
C GLU A 992 -1.18 -10.37 -37.35
N ILE A 993 0.02 -10.91 -37.18
CA ILE A 993 0.31 -12.04 -36.30
C ILE A 993 0.84 -11.50 -34.98
N PHE A 994 0.15 -11.82 -33.89
CA PHE A 994 0.56 -11.52 -32.53
C PHE A 994 1.26 -12.72 -31.91
N SER A 995 2.23 -12.45 -31.04
CA SER A 995 3.04 -13.48 -30.36
C SER A 995 3.28 -13.09 -28.91
N GLN A 996 3.15 -14.04 -27.98
CA GLN A 996 3.42 -13.83 -26.56
C GLN A 996 4.31 -14.95 -26.02
N LYS A 997 5.37 -14.58 -25.29
CA LYS A 997 6.22 -15.50 -24.53
C LYS A 997 5.41 -16.10 -23.38
N ILE A 998 5.39 -17.43 -23.29
CA ILE A 998 4.63 -18.19 -22.30
C ILE A 998 5.54 -18.75 -21.22
N PHE A 999 6.64 -19.39 -21.60
CA PHE A 999 7.57 -20.03 -20.66
C PHE A 999 8.97 -20.13 -21.25
N ASP A 1000 10.00 -19.93 -20.43
CA ASP A 1000 11.41 -20.11 -20.80
C ASP A 1000 11.95 -21.39 -20.17
N PHE A 1001 12.44 -22.33 -20.99
CA PHE A 1001 12.97 -23.61 -20.48
C PHE A 1001 14.48 -23.58 -20.22
N SER A 1002 15.15 -22.43 -20.43
CA SER A 1002 16.57 -22.26 -20.15
C SER A 1002 16.93 -22.35 -18.66
#